data_AF-A0A7W6CET9-F1
#
_entry.id   AF-A0A7W6CET9-F1
#
_cell.length_a   1.000
_cell.length_b   1.000
_cell.length_c   1.000
_cell.angle_alpha   90.00
_cell.angle_beta   90.00
_cell.angle_gamma   90.00
#
_symmetry.space_group_name_H-M   'P 1'
#
loop_
_entity.id
_entity.type
_entity.pdbx_description
1 polymer ?
#
loop_
_entity_poly.entity_id
_entity_poly.type
_entity_poly.pdbx_seq_one_letter_code
_entity_poly.pdbx_strand_id
1 'polypeptide(L)'
;MTLAAALAVQMAAPLCAQTAPDAKPDLQSLFNAATDAWVANDCVKALPIFAQLSADPRIKPGSLPYAAVAVRRGDCLIATGETAQGEVLVQQGLPQLTKAGDDFANEVVRVEQRLGNLAAARWDHDTALGHYRAALALLKGEDRSQTLMWLAQLTSFDGDNQALDAVEEGYALASAGAKPDKHAQAMWQMMKGRILLNRGRAKDGRAALELALKLTETRHDRLSVEETLLRADLAQAAMLTRDRESAYRYMAESGAGRLAKSPFTKAAQMEPPMCGPDTGLEPEDRAVVEFSIDDSGQVDSARTVYANGSYAKAAAFARAVRQWAWPREEAALIPDFFRAATRVEIVCTRAEGTGGVSPRNPLMARFAQWAQAVETNLGSWPQWLAGAEAAQKAGKADTELAARVGLALVDLRGAQDREASIERGLALARGGFPGIPAEAAHAALVLLESSRPNKSLRGMDDEQAAVDRMLKLAEDAAMAQDALAQDTALLLAAPRRPRVGQGGRGYAALLRVAQDQRLAEHHPLRQFAQLRLANEAARSGDLDKAAQWFAATGLTQEQCAMIGPRPAVTNTNSWPSHFPNEALRYGFEGWARTEFDIQADGNTAQVRTVIAYPPFVFTEAAREMFTGVRYQSSYRPERGPACSASSDFVRFIIPGNTNTVKVIKAKS
;
A
#
# COMPACT_ATOMS: atom_id res chain seq x y z
N MET A 1 -50.89 -88.82 3.57
CA MET A 1 -50.93 -88.68 5.04
C MET A 1 -49.55 -88.28 5.51
N THR A 2 -49.51 -87.32 6.42
CA THR A 2 -48.33 -86.74 7.09
C THR A 2 -47.21 -87.73 7.40
N LEU A 3 -45.97 -87.34 7.09
CA LEU A 3 -44.78 -87.82 7.79
C LEU A 3 -43.72 -86.71 7.83
N ALA A 4 -43.43 -86.28 9.03
CA ALA A 4 -42.26 -85.47 9.39
C ALA A 4 -41.12 -86.43 9.77
N ALA A 5 -39.88 -86.09 9.39
CA ALA A 5 -38.71 -86.16 10.27
C ALA A 5 -37.44 -85.64 9.57
N ALA A 6 -36.74 -84.80 10.33
CA ALA A 6 -35.44 -84.15 10.19
C ALA A 6 -34.31 -84.85 9.40
N LEU A 7 -33.47 -84.03 8.76
CA LEU A 7 -32.03 -84.33 8.65
C LEU A 7 -31.15 -83.07 8.62
N ALA A 8 -30.30 -83.01 9.64
CA ALA A 8 -28.94 -82.47 9.77
C ALA A 8 -28.50 -81.26 8.91
N VAL A 9 -28.19 -80.18 9.63
CA VAL A 9 -27.38 -79.03 9.23
C VAL A 9 -25.93 -79.48 8.98
N GLN A 10 -25.40 -79.25 7.78
CA GLN A 10 -23.97 -79.20 7.50
C GLN A 10 -23.55 -77.74 7.28
N MET A 11 -22.66 -77.26 8.14
CA MET A 11 -21.98 -75.98 8.02
C MET A 11 -21.01 -76.03 6.84
N ALA A 12 -21.31 -75.30 5.78
CA ALA A 12 -20.31 -74.89 4.79
C ALA A 12 -19.74 -73.54 5.24
N ALA A 13 -18.48 -73.54 5.66
CA ALA A 13 -17.72 -72.31 5.86
C ALA A 13 -17.66 -71.54 4.53
N PRO A 14 -18.03 -70.25 4.47
CA PRO A 14 -17.75 -69.45 3.29
C PRO A 14 -16.24 -69.27 3.21
N LEU A 15 -15.65 -69.89 2.18
CA LEU A 15 -14.33 -69.53 1.67
C LEU A 15 -14.27 -68.01 1.58
N CYS A 16 -13.28 -67.43 2.27
CA CYS A 16 -12.91 -66.03 2.10
C CYS A 16 -12.64 -65.79 0.61
N ALA A 17 -13.59 -65.18 -0.09
CA ALA A 17 -13.31 -64.51 -1.34
C ALA A 17 -12.30 -63.41 -1.00
N GLN A 18 -11.04 -63.65 -1.34
CA GLN A 18 -10.04 -62.60 -1.41
C GLN A 18 -10.60 -61.57 -2.41
N THR A 19 -11.08 -60.44 -1.90
CA THR A 19 -11.35 -59.27 -2.73
C THR A 19 -10.04 -58.97 -3.45
N ALA A 20 -10.04 -59.16 -4.78
CA ALA A 20 -8.94 -58.72 -5.61
C ALA A 20 -8.64 -57.26 -5.24
N PRO A 21 -7.36 -56.88 -5.04
CA PRO A 21 -7.04 -55.48 -4.78
C PRO A 21 -7.62 -54.66 -5.92
N ASP A 22 -8.39 -53.61 -5.59
CA ASP A 22 -8.94 -52.68 -6.57
C ASP A 22 -7.86 -52.34 -7.59
N ALA A 23 -8.13 -52.65 -8.86
CA ALA A 23 -7.18 -52.40 -9.94
C ALA A 23 -6.76 -50.93 -9.86
N LYS A 24 -5.44 -50.68 -9.79
CA LYS A 24 -4.93 -49.30 -9.79
C LYS A 24 -5.58 -48.56 -10.97
N PRO A 25 -6.17 -47.37 -10.75
CA PRO A 25 -6.83 -46.63 -11.81
C PRO A 25 -5.87 -46.48 -13.00
N ASP A 26 -6.34 -46.78 -14.21
CA ASP A 26 -5.53 -46.56 -15.40
C ASP A 26 -5.25 -45.06 -15.61
N LEU A 27 -4.24 -44.73 -16.43
CA LEU A 27 -3.82 -43.34 -16.64
C LEU A 27 -4.93 -42.46 -17.25
N GLN A 28 -5.79 -43.05 -18.08
CA GLN A 28 -6.87 -42.31 -18.71
C GLN A 28 -7.95 -41.94 -17.68
N SER A 29 -8.28 -42.87 -16.78
CA SER A 29 -9.19 -42.65 -15.66
C SER A 29 -8.66 -41.55 -14.72
N LEU A 30 -7.37 -41.58 -14.38
CA LEU A 30 -6.73 -40.52 -13.59
C LEU A 30 -6.75 -39.17 -14.32
N PHE A 31 -6.43 -39.14 -15.61
CA PHE A 31 -6.45 -37.92 -16.42
C PHE A 31 -7.85 -37.33 -16.50
N ASN A 32 -8.88 -38.15 -16.75
CA ASN A 32 -10.27 -37.71 -16.79
C ASN A 32 -10.70 -37.17 -15.42
N ALA A 33 -10.43 -37.89 -14.33
CA ALA A 33 -10.78 -37.45 -12.98
C ALA A 33 -10.11 -36.12 -12.59
N ALA A 34 -8.84 -35.92 -12.95
CA ALA A 34 -8.13 -34.65 -12.74
C ALA A 34 -8.70 -33.53 -13.59
N THR A 35 -9.07 -33.83 -14.84
CA THR A 35 -9.66 -32.88 -15.78
C THR A 35 -11.04 -32.44 -15.32
N ASP A 36 -11.89 -33.36 -14.88
CA ASP A 36 -13.21 -33.05 -14.37
C ASP A 36 -13.11 -32.16 -13.12
N ALA A 37 -12.16 -32.44 -12.23
CA ALA A 37 -11.87 -31.59 -11.07
C ALA A 37 -11.40 -30.19 -11.51
N TRP A 38 -10.54 -30.08 -12.52
CA TRP A 38 -10.06 -28.81 -13.07
C TRP A 38 -11.16 -27.99 -13.76
N VAL A 39 -12.04 -28.64 -14.53
CA VAL A 39 -13.21 -28.02 -15.16
C VAL A 39 -14.18 -27.51 -14.09
N ALA A 40 -14.34 -28.25 -12.99
CA ALA A 40 -15.13 -27.84 -11.84
C ALA A 40 -14.46 -26.76 -10.96
N ASN A 41 -13.25 -26.30 -11.31
CA ASN A 41 -12.39 -25.43 -10.49
C ASN A 41 -12.07 -25.99 -9.09
N ASP A 42 -12.17 -27.31 -8.90
CA ASP A 42 -11.77 -28.01 -7.68
C ASP A 42 -10.27 -28.33 -7.72
N CYS A 43 -9.44 -27.29 -7.59
CA CYS A 43 -7.99 -27.43 -7.65
C CYS A 43 -7.42 -28.21 -6.46
N VAL A 44 -8.12 -28.24 -5.32
CA VAL A 44 -7.74 -29.07 -4.16
C VAL A 44 -7.74 -30.56 -4.55
N LYS A 45 -8.75 -31.00 -5.31
CA LYS A 45 -8.82 -32.36 -5.83
C LYS A 45 -7.93 -32.59 -7.05
N ALA A 46 -7.82 -31.62 -7.96
CA ALA A 46 -7.08 -31.80 -9.22
C ALA A 46 -5.56 -31.90 -9.02
N LEU A 47 -4.98 -31.04 -8.18
CA LEU A 47 -3.53 -30.92 -7.98
C LEU A 47 -2.82 -32.23 -7.60
N PRO A 48 -3.26 -33.02 -6.60
CA PRO A 48 -2.59 -34.27 -6.26
C PRO A 48 -2.64 -35.29 -7.41
N ILE A 49 -3.73 -35.34 -8.18
CA ILE A 49 -3.87 -36.26 -9.32
C ILE A 49 -2.96 -35.83 -10.47
N PHE A 50 -2.90 -34.54 -10.80
CA PHE A 50 -1.96 -34.04 -11.80
C PHE A 50 -0.49 -34.21 -11.38
N ALA A 51 -0.17 -34.11 -10.09
CA ALA A 51 1.17 -34.39 -9.60
C ALA A 51 1.55 -35.86 -9.82
N GLN A 52 0.62 -36.79 -9.58
CA GLN A 52 0.80 -38.21 -9.88
C GLN A 52 1.00 -38.45 -11.39
N LEU A 53 0.16 -37.84 -12.23
CA LEU A 53 0.28 -37.95 -13.70
C LEU A 53 1.61 -37.39 -14.20
N SER A 54 2.06 -36.25 -13.66
CA SER A 54 3.33 -35.60 -14.03
C SER A 54 4.56 -36.46 -13.71
N ALA A 55 4.46 -37.38 -12.74
CA ALA A 55 5.55 -38.26 -12.32
C ALA A 55 5.55 -39.60 -13.08
N ASP A 56 4.52 -39.90 -13.87
CA ASP A 56 4.43 -41.17 -14.59
C ASP A 56 5.36 -41.15 -15.83
N PRO A 57 6.29 -42.11 -15.97
CA PRO A 57 7.27 -42.12 -17.06
C PRO A 57 6.65 -42.29 -18.46
N ARG A 58 5.37 -42.67 -18.55
CA ARG A 58 4.63 -42.77 -19.83
C ARG A 58 4.20 -41.40 -20.35
N ILE A 59 4.11 -40.38 -19.50
CA ILE A 59 3.78 -39.00 -19.88
C ILE A 59 5.09 -38.23 -20.15
N LYS A 60 5.54 -38.25 -21.41
CA LYS A 60 6.85 -37.71 -21.80
C LYS A 60 6.81 -36.19 -22.00
N PRO A 61 7.81 -35.42 -21.52
CA PRO A 61 7.96 -34.00 -21.84
C PRO A 61 7.86 -33.74 -23.35
N GLY A 62 7.14 -32.67 -23.71
CA GLY A 62 6.91 -32.28 -25.11
C GLY A 62 5.80 -33.05 -25.84
N SER A 63 5.21 -34.09 -25.23
CA SER A 63 4.02 -34.75 -25.77
C SER A 63 2.73 -33.97 -25.48
N LEU A 64 1.68 -34.19 -26.26
CA LEU A 64 0.37 -33.56 -26.04
C LEU A 64 -0.24 -33.90 -24.66
N PRO A 65 -0.21 -35.17 -24.17
CA PRO A 65 -0.65 -35.47 -22.81
C PRO A 65 0.15 -34.74 -21.73
N TYR A 66 1.47 -34.59 -21.92
CA TYR A 66 2.29 -33.80 -21.00
C TYR A 66 1.89 -32.33 -21.00
N ALA A 67 1.65 -31.74 -22.17
CA ALA A 67 1.22 -30.36 -22.31
C ALA A 67 -0.11 -30.11 -21.60
N ALA A 68 -1.11 -30.97 -21.78
CA ALA A 68 -2.40 -30.86 -21.11
C ALA A 68 -2.28 -31.00 -19.58
N VAL A 69 -1.47 -31.95 -19.10
CA VAL A 69 -1.21 -32.10 -17.65
C VAL A 69 -0.50 -30.85 -17.09
N ALA A 70 0.51 -30.34 -17.80
CA ALA A 70 1.28 -29.18 -17.37
C ALA A 70 0.40 -27.92 -17.30
N VAL A 71 -0.39 -27.64 -18.33
CA VAL A 71 -1.26 -26.45 -18.40
C VAL A 71 -2.34 -26.49 -17.33
N ARG A 72 -3.08 -27.60 -17.19
CA ARG A 72 -4.17 -27.71 -16.19
C ARG A 72 -3.66 -27.67 -14.76
N ARG A 73 -2.53 -28.35 -14.50
CA ARG A 73 -1.86 -28.28 -13.20
C ARG A 73 -1.37 -26.86 -12.92
N GLY A 74 -0.73 -26.23 -13.91
CA GLY A 74 -0.19 -24.88 -13.78
C GLY A 74 -1.28 -23.85 -13.51
N ASP A 75 -2.41 -23.93 -14.23
CA ASP A 75 -3.58 -23.09 -14.01
C ASP A 75 -4.16 -23.26 -12.59
N CYS A 76 -4.22 -24.50 -12.08
CA CYS A 76 -4.63 -24.74 -10.70
C CYS A 76 -3.63 -24.20 -9.67
N LEU A 77 -2.32 -24.37 -9.88
CA LEU A 77 -1.29 -23.80 -9.01
C LEU A 77 -1.38 -22.28 -8.95
N ILE A 78 -1.63 -21.61 -10.08
CA ILE A 78 -1.89 -20.17 -10.09
C ILE A 78 -3.15 -19.84 -9.29
N ALA A 79 -4.24 -20.60 -9.48
CA ALA A 79 -5.49 -20.38 -8.76
C ALA A 79 -5.37 -20.55 -7.23
N THR A 80 -4.45 -21.40 -6.76
CA THR A 80 -4.21 -21.66 -5.33
C THR A 80 -3.06 -20.83 -4.74
N GLY A 81 -2.48 -19.90 -5.51
CA GLY A 81 -1.46 -18.96 -5.03
C GLY A 81 0.00 -19.38 -5.31
N GLU A 82 0.24 -20.59 -5.81
CA GLU A 82 1.57 -21.08 -6.25
C GLU A 82 1.94 -20.55 -7.64
N THR A 83 1.78 -19.23 -7.81
CA THR A 83 1.77 -18.53 -9.10
C THR A 83 3.03 -18.78 -9.93
N ALA A 84 4.22 -18.63 -9.34
CA ALA A 84 5.49 -18.76 -10.06
C ALA A 84 5.69 -20.18 -10.62
N GLN A 85 5.36 -21.21 -9.84
CA GLN A 85 5.45 -22.59 -10.31
C GLN A 85 4.39 -22.88 -11.37
N GLY A 86 3.17 -22.40 -11.15
CA GLY A 86 2.08 -22.62 -12.09
C GLY A 86 2.33 -21.97 -13.45
N GLU A 87 2.85 -20.74 -13.47
CA GLU A 87 3.20 -20.03 -14.70
C GLU A 87 4.25 -20.77 -15.54
N VAL A 88 5.29 -21.30 -14.91
CA VAL A 88 6.31 -22.11 -15.60
C VAL A 88 5.68 -23.34 -16.27
N LEU A 89 4.77 -24.04 -15.59
CA LEU A 89 4.09 -25.21 -16.17
C LEU A 89 3.17 -24.83 -17.34
N VAL A 90 2.41 -23.73 -17.21
CA VAL A 90 1.57 -23.23 -18.30
C VAL A 90 2.42 -22.90 -19.52
N GLN A 91 3.51 -22.15 -19.34
CA GLN A 91 4.42 -21.76 -20.42
C GLN A 91 5.06 -22.97 -21.13
N GLN A 92 5.33 -24.07 -20.42
CA GLN A 92 5.87 -25.29 -20.99
C GLN A 92 4.88 -26.03 -21.91
N GLY A 93 3.59 -26.06 -21.56
CA GLY A 93 2.58 -26.81 -22.31
C GLY A 93 1.84 -26.01 -23.38
N LEU A 94 1.67 -24.70 -23.16
CA LEU A 94 0.85 -23.82 -24.01
C LEU A 94 1.21 -23.87 -25.52
N PRO A 95 2.49 -23.88 -25.95
CA PRO A 95 2.81 -23.97 -27.38
C PRO A 95 2.29 -25.24 -28.06
N GLN A 96 2.30 -26.37 -27.35
CA GLN A 96 1.80 -27.64 -27.89
C GLN A 96 0.28 -27.68 -27.96
N LEU A 97 -0.41 -27.13 -26.94
CA LEU A 97 -1.88 -27.02 -26.97
C LEU A 97 -2.34 -26.08 -28.08
N THR A 98 -1.66 -24.96 -28.27
CA THR A 98 -1.94 -24.01 -29.36
C THR A 98 -1.79 -24.68 -30.73
N LYS A 99 -0.73 -25.47 -30.92
CA LYS A 99 -0.49 -26.22 -32.16
C LYS A 99 -1.54 -27.32 -32.41
N ALA A 100 -2.15 -27.86 -31.36
CA ALA A 100 -3.17 -28.89 -31.46
C ALA A 100 -4.53 -28.35 -31.98
N GLY A 101 -4.72 -27.02 -32.00
CA GLY A 101 -5.87 -26.39 -32.66
C GLY A 101 -7.17 -26.45 -31.85
N ASP A 102 -8.30 -26.55 -32.55
CA ASP A 102 -9.64 -26.33 -32.00
C ASP A 102 -9.99 -27.22 -30.79
N ASP A 103 -9.43 -28.43 -30.71
CA ASP A 103 -9.65 -29.38 -29.60
C ASP A 103 -9.24 -28.80 -28.23
N PHE A 104 -8.34 -27.80 -28.21
CA PHE A 104 -7.84 -27.17 -26.99
C PHE A 104 -8.13 -25.66 -26.93
N ALA A 105 -8.90 -25.10 -27.86
CA ALA A 105 -9.11 -23.66 -27.97
C ALA A 105 -9.61 -23.01 -26.66
N ASN A 106 -10.58 -23.64 -25.98
CA ASN A 106 -11.11 -23.14 -24.70
C ASN A 106 -10.06 -23.17 -23.57
N GLU A 107 -9.22 -24.20 -23.57
CA GLU A 107 -8.14 -24.33 -22.58
C GLU A 107 -7.06 -23.27 -22.84
N VAL A 108 -6.67 -23.07 -24.10
CA VAL A 108 -5.73 -22.03 -24.52
C VAL A 108 -6.27 -20.65 -24.15
N VAL A 109 -7.53 -20.33 -24.49
CA VAL A 109 -8.17 -19.06 -24.11
C VAL A 109 -8.10 -18.83 -22.61
N ARG A 110 -8.50 -19.82 -21.80
CA ARG A 110 -8.52 -19.70 -20.35
C ARG A 110 -7.14 -19.36 -19.79
N VAL A 111 -6.09 -20.03 -20.26
CA VAL A 111 -4.74 -19.80 -19.71
C VAL A 111 -4.08 -18.55 -20.27
N GLU A 112 -4.34 -18.18 -21.53
CA GLU A 112 -3.93 -16.88 -22.09
C GLU A 112 -4.55 -15.73 -21.29
N GLN A 113 -5.84 -15.79 -20.99
CA GLN A 113 -6.51 -14.82 -20.11
C GLN A 113 -5.86 -14.75 -18.72
N ARG A 114 -5.52 -15.90 -18.13
CA ARG A 114 -4.87 -15.95 -16.81
C ARG A 114 -3.46 -15.39 -16.82
N LEU A 115 -2.64 -15.72 -17.82
CA LEU A 115 -1.32 -15.15 -18.02
C LEU A 115 -1.39 -13.63 -18.26
N GLY A 116 -2.36 -13.17 -19.05
CA GLY A 116 -2.63 -11.75 -19.26
C GLY A 116 -2.96 -11.03 -17.94
N ASN A 117 -3.83 -11.61 -17.11
CA ASN A 117 -4.17 -11.05 -15.80
C ASN A 117 -2.97 -11.03 -14.84
N LEU A 118 -2.12 -12.05 -14.85
CA LEU A 118 -0.89 -12.09 -14.05
C LEU A 118 0.12 -11.02 -14.50
N ALA A 119 0.31 -10.88 -15.81
CA ALA A 119 1.16 -9.83 -16.37
C ALA A 119 0.62 -8.44 -16.01
N ALA A 120 -0.69 -8.21 -16.15
CA ALA A 120 -1.34 -6.96 -15.76
C ALA A 120 -1.20 -6.67 -14.25
N ALA A 121 -1.35 -7.68 -13.38
CA ALA A 121 -1.14 -7.55 -11.94
C ALA A 121 0.31 -7.22 -11.57
N ARG A 122 1.28 -7.58 -12.42
CA ARG A 122 2.69 -7.17 -12.32
C ARG A 122 2.99 -5.86 -13.04
N TRP A 123 1.97 -5.19 -13.57
CA TRP A 123 2.08 -4.01 -14.42
C TRP A 123 3.00 -4.20 -15.64
N ASP A 124 3.08 -5.43 -16.15
CA ASP A 124 3.76 -5.78 -17.39
C ASP A 124 2.78 -5.61 -18.56
N HIS A 125 2.81 -4.41 -19.14
CA HIS A 125 1.87 -3.97 -20.16
C HIS A 125 1.91 -4.85 -21.42
N ASP A 126 3.10 -5.00 -21.99
CA ASP A 126 3.26 -5.58 -23.32
C ASP A 126 3.00 -7.08 -23.31
N THR A 127 3.44 -7.77 -22.24
CA THR A 127 3.13 -9.19 -22.03
C THR A 127 1.63 -9.40 -21.84
N ALA A 128 0.97 -8.58 -21.01
CA ALA A 128 -0.48 -8.67 -20.81
C ALA A 128 -1.26 -8.46 -22.11
N LEU A 129 -0.85 -7.45 -22.89
CA LEU A 129 -1.45 -7.13 -24.18
C LEU A 129 -1.31 -8.28 -25.18
N GLY A 130 -0.13 -8.92 -25.24
CA GLY A 130 0.11 -10.09 -26.08
C GLY A 130 -0.85 -11.24 -25.75
N HIS A 131 -1.00 -11.57 -24.47
CA HIS A 131 -1.88 -12.64 -24.00
C HIS A 131 -3.36 -12.35 -24.25
N TYR A 132 -3.83 -11.11 -23.98
CA TYR A 132 -5.23 -10.76 -24.27
C TYR A 132 -5.55 -10.79 -25.78
N ARG A 133 -4.62 -10.39 -26.64
CA ARG A 133 -4.77 -10.51 -28.10
C ARG A 133 -4.82 -11.98 -28.55
N ALA A 134 -3.97 -12.84 -27.97
CA ALA A 134 -3.98 -14.27 -28.26
C ALA A 134 -5.32 -14.92 -27.87
N ALA A 135 -5.84 -14.61 -26.68
CA ALA A 135 -7.17 -15.07 -26.26
C ALA A 135 -8.29 -14.55 -27.19
N LEU A 136 -8.28 -13.25 -27.53
CA LEU A 136 -9.29 -12.66 -28.42
C LEU A 136 -9.28 -13.24 -29.84
N ALA A 137 -8.14 -13.74 -30.34
CA ALA A 137 -8.09 -14.38 -31.65
C ALA A 137 -8.91 -15.67 -31.74
N LEU A 138 -9.16 -16.33 -30.60
CA LEU A 138 -9.89 -17.58 -30.50
C LEU A 138 -11.37 -17.38 -30.09
N LEU A 139 -11.67 -16.25 -29.46
CA LEU A 139 -13.01 -15.92 -28.95
C LEU A 139 -13.93 -15.31 -30.01
N LYS A 140 -15.22 -15.66 -29.95
CA LYS A 140 -16.28 -15.16 -30.86
C LYS A 140 -17.50 -14.67 -30.07
N GLY A 141 -18.26 -13.75 -30.64
CA GLY A 141 -19.53 -13.27 -30.07
C GLY A 141 -19.38 -12.78 -28.62
N GLU A 142 -20.34 -13.14 -27.76
CA GLU A 142 -20.39 -12.71 -26.36
C GLU A 142 -19.19 -13.17 -25.53
N ASP A 143 -18.55 -14.30 -25.88
CA ASP A 143 -17.39 -14.83 -25.13
C ASP A 143 -16.18 -13.87 -25.16
N ARG A 144 -16.16 -12.93 -26.12
CA ARG A 144 -15.14 -11.88 -26.22
C ARG A 144 -15.25 -10.83 -25.13
N SER A 145 -16.45 -10.63 -24.56
CA SER A 145 -16.80 -9.47 -23.73
C SER A 145 -15.85 -9.28 -22.54
N GLN A 146 -15.55 -10.34 -21.80
CA GLN A 146 -14.69 -10.24 -20.62
C GLN A 146 -13.24 -9.88 -20.99
N THR A 147 -12.70 -10.45 -22.07
CA THR A 147 -11.33 -10.16 -22.51
C THR A 147 -11.21 -8.77 -23.12
N LEU A 148 -12.24 -8.31 -23.84
CA LEU A 148 -12.33 -6.93 -24.32
C LEU A 148 -12.33 -5.93 -23.16
N MET A 149 -12.99 -6.24 -22.03
CA MET A 149 -13.00 -5.37 -20.85
C MET A 149 -11.60 -5.26 -20.23
N TRP A 150 -10.88 -6.38 -20.09
CA TRP A 150 -9.49 -6.37 -19.62
C TRP A 150 -8.55 -5.64 -20.57
N LEU A 151 -8.69 -5.84 -21.87
CA LEU A 151 -7.93 -5.13 -22.90
C LEU A 151 -8.17 -3.61 -22.83
N ALA A 152 -9.45 -3.20 -22.75
CA ALA A 152 -9.84 -1.80 -22.64
C ALA A 152 -9.28 -1.15 -21.36
N GLN A 153 -9.30 -1.87 -20.25
CA GLN A 153 -8.71 -1.41 -19.00
C GLN A 153 -7.20 -1.23 -19.11
N LEU A 154 -6.49 -2.24 -19.63
CA LEU A 154 -5.03 -2.23 -19.79
C LEU A 154 -4.58 -1.05 -20.66
N THR A 155 -5.26 -0.84 -21.79
CA THR A 155 -4.84 0.12 -22.83
C THR A 155 -5.50 1.50 -22.70
N SER A 156 -6.17 1.76 -21.56
CA SER A 156 -6.89 3.00 -21.30
C SER A 156 -6.01 4.26 -21.25
N PHE A 157 -4.68 4.09 -21.17
CA PHE A 157 -3.67 5.15 -21.09
C PHE A 157 -2.70 5.19 -22.28
N ASP A 158 -2.89 4.35 -23.30
CA ASP A 158 -1.93 4.21 -24.42
C ASP A 158 -2.04 5.35 -25.44
N GLY A 159 -3.16 6.08 -25.41
CA GLY A 159 -3.42 7.22 -26.30
C GLY A 159 -3.90 6.85 -27.72
N ASP A 160 -3.76 5.59 -28.13
CA ASP A 160 -4.31 5.06 -29.40
C ASP A 160 -5.82 4.77 -29.31
N ASN A 161 -6.46 4.20 -30.33
CA ASN A 161 -7.90 3.90 -30.28
C ASN A 161 -8.27 2.53 -29.70
N GLN A 162 -7.30 1.68 -29.35
CA GLN A 162 -7.56 0.28 -29.04
C GLN A 162 -8.54 0.11 -27.87
N ALA A 163 -8.41 0.90 -26.82
CA ALA A 163 -9.32 0.85 -25.68
C ALA A 163 -10.76 1.27 -26.05
N LEU A 164 -10.92 2.27 -26.92
CA LEU A 164 -12.25 2.68 -27.40
C LEU A 164 -12.85 1.63 -28.34
N ASP A 165 -12.06 1.08 -29.25
CA ASP A 165 -12.52 0.04 -30.18
C ASP A 165 -13.02 -1.19 -29.42
N ALA A 166 -12.30 -1.62 -28.38
CA ALA A 166 -12.70 -2.73 -27.52
C ALA A 166 -14.02 -2.43 -26.76
N VAL A 167 -14.20 -1.19 -26.30
CA VAL A 167 -15.44 -0.78 -25.61
C VAL A 167 -16.62 -0.67 -26.56
N GLU A 168 -16.44 -0.16 -27.77
CA GLU A 168 -17.51 -0.10 -28.77
C GLU A 168 -17.94 -1.51 -29.21
N GLU A 169 -16.97 -2.43 -29.40
CA GLU A 169 -17.27 -3.83 -29.68
C GLU A 169 -18.04 -4.48 -28.52
N GLY A 170 -17.56 -4.32 -27.29
CA GLY A 170 -18.23 -4.85 -26.09
C GLY A 170 -19.64 -4.28 -25.90
N TYR A 171 -19.83 -2.99 -26.12
CA TYR A 171 -21.15 -2.34 -26.06
C TYR A 171 -22.09 -2.87 -27.14
N ALA A 172 -21.58 -3.09 -28.37
CA ALA A 172 -22.35 -3.67 -29.46
C ALA A 172 -22.79 -5.11 -29.13
N LEU A 173 -21.91 -5.92 -28.53
CA LEU A 173 -22.23 -7.26 -28.06
C LEU A 173 -23.31 -7.24 -26.98
N ALA A 174 -23.19 -6.37 -25.96
CA ALA A 174 -24.20 -6.21 -24.91
C ALA A 174 -25.56 -5.68 -25.43
N SER A 175 -25.53 -5.02 -26.58
CA SER A 175 -26.72 -4.50 -27.27
C SER A 175 -27.32 -5.50 -28.25
N ALA A 176 -26.61 -6.59 -28.56
CA ALA A 176 -27.07 -7.60 -29.47
C ALA A 176 -28.16 -8.46 -28.80
N GLY A 177 -29.19 -8.84 -29.56
CA GLY A 177 -30.27 -9.69 -29.08
C GLY A 177 -31.60 -8.96 -28.81
N ALA A 178 -32.66 -9.76 -28.62
CA ALA A 178 -34.03 -9.25 -28.46
C ALA A 178 -34.27 -8.54 -27.12
N LYS A 179 -33.40 -8.78 -26.13
CA LYS A 179 -33.42 -8.15 -24.80
C LYS A 179 -32.01 -7.71 -24.43
N PRO A 180 -31.59 -6.49 -24.83
CA PRO A 180 -30.28 -5.96 -24.51
C PRO A 180 -30.00 -5.98 -23.00
N ASP A 181 -28.78 -6.36 -22.62
CA ASP A 181 -28.34 -6.34 -21.23
C ASP A 181 -27.94 -4.92 -20.84
N LYS A 182 -28.89 -4.19 -20.23
CA LYS A 182 -28.67 -2.82 -19.76
C LYS A 182 -27.54 -2.70 -18.73
N HIS A 183 -27.34 -3.73 -17.91
CA HIS A 183 -26.28 -3.72 -16.91
C HIS A 183 -24.91 -3.80 -17.60
N ALA A 184 -24.74 -4.73 -18.54
CA ALA A 184 -23.53 -4.81 -19.36
C ALA A 184 -23.30 -3.52 -20.16
N GLN A 185 -24.35 -2.96 -20.78
CA GLN A 185 -24.27 -1.67 -21.47
C GLN A 185 -23.80 -0.53 -20.55
N ALA A 186 -24.28 -0.48 -19.31
CA ALA A 186 -23.84 0.51 -18.32
C ALA A 186 -22.34 0.36 -18.00
N MET A 187 -21.86 -0.87 -17.80
CA MET A 187 -20.45 -1.15 -17.53
C MET A 187 -19.54 -0.72 -18.69
N TRP A 188 -19.94 -0.96 -19.93
CA TRP A 188 -19.21 -0.50 -21.12
C TRP A 188 -19.18 1.03 -21.24
N GLN A 189 -20.31 1.70 -20.98
CA GLN A 189 -20.35 3.17 -20.98
C GLN A 189 -19.52 3.78 -19.84
N MET A 190 -19.47 3.11 -18.69
CA MET A 190 -18.60 3.51 -17.59
C MET A 190 -17.12 3.40 -17.95
N MET A 191 -16.71 2.31 -18.61
CA MET A 191 -15.34 2.15 -19.13
C MET A 191 -15.03 3.21 -20.21
N LYS A 192 -15.96 3.44 -21.15
CA LYS A 192 -15.85 4.51 -22.16
C LYS A 192 -15.59 5.87 -21.52
N GLY A 193 -16.37 6.18 -20.48
CA GLY A 193 -16.24 7.39 -19.69
C GLY A 193 -14.83 7.60 -19.16
N ARG A 194 -14.28 6.57 -18.48
CA ARG A 194 -12.91 6.61 -17.93
C ARG A 194 -11.84 6.80 -19.00
N ILE A 195 -11.92 6.04 -20.10
CA ILE A 195 -10.96 6.17 -21.22
C ILE A 195 -10.99 7.60 -21.79
N LEU A 196 -12.17 8.17 -21.99
CA LEU A 196 -12.32 9.54 -22.49
C LEU A 196 -11.78 10.57 -21.51
N LEU A 197 -11.96 10.38 -20.19
CA LEU A 197 -11.36 11.24 -19.17
C LEU A 197 -9.83 11.20 -19.22
N ASN A 198 -9.24 10.01 -19.39
CA ASN A 198 -7.77 9.84 -19.50
C ASN A 198 -7.19 10.51 -20.75
N ARG A 199 -8.00 10.64 -21.82
CA ARG A 199 -7.62 11.36 -23.05
C ARG A 199 -7.90 12.87 -22.99
N GLY A 200 -8.24 13.41 -21.81
CA GLY A 200 -8.59 14.82 -21.64
C GLY A 200 -9.94 15.22 -22.26
N ARG A 201 -10.74 14.26 -22.77
CA ARG A 201 -12.06 14.50 -23.36
C ARG A 201 -13.15 14.51 -22.29
N ALA A 202 -13.00 15.37 -21.29
CA ALA A 202 -13.81 15.34 -20.07
C ALA A 202 -15.32 15.51 -20.31
N LYS A 203 -15.72 16.32 -21.30
CA LYS A 203 -17.14 16.49 -21.67
C LYS A 203 -17.75 15.20 -22.24
N ASP A 204 -17.04 14.55 -23.16
CA ASP A 204 -17.51 13.30 -23.79
C ASP A 204 -17.49 12.16 -22.77
N GLY A 205 -16.46 12.10 -21.93
CA GLY A 205 -16.38 11.14 -20.83
C GLY A 205 -17.54 11.28 -19.85
N ARG A 206 -17.88 12.52 -19.46
CA ARG A 206 -19.06 12.80 -18.64
C ARG A 206 -20.35 12.32 -19.31
N ALA A 207 -20.53 12.61 -20.59
CA ALA A 207 -21.74 12.20 -21.31
C ALA A 207 -21.91 10.66 -21.34
N ALA A 208 -20.81 9.92 -21.54
CA ALA A 208 -20.83 8.45 -21.47
C ALA A 208 -21.19 7.95 -20.05
N LEU A 209 -20.63 8.56 -19.00
CA LEU A 209 -20.95 8.22 -17.61
C LEU A 209 -22.41 8.54 -17.24
N GLU A 210 -22.96 9.64 -17.74
CA GLU A 210 -24.38 9.98 -17.55
C GLU A 210 -25.30 8.99 -18.26
N LEU A 211 -24.87 8.45 -19.42
CA LEU A 211 -25.58 7.35 -20.08
C LEU A 211 -25.49 6.06 -19.27
N ALA A 212 -24.32 5.72 -18.72
CA ALA A 212 -24.16 4.58 -17.81
C ALA A 212 -25.11 4.68 -16.61
N LEU A 213 -25.25 5.88 -16.02
CA LEU A 213 -26.14 6.11 -14.89
C LEU A 213 -27.62 5.90 -15.27
N LYS A 214 -28.04 6.34 -16.46
CA LYS A 214 -29.41 6.10 -16.96
C LYS A 214 -29.71 4.63 -17.23
N LEU A 215 -28.69 3.84 -17.58
CA LEU A 215 -28.81 2.40 -17.80
C LEU A 215 -28.78 1.59 -16.51
N THR A 216 -28.29 2.17 -15.41
CA THR A 216 -28.24 1.53 -14.10
C THR A 216 -29.58 1.64 -13.39
N GLU A 217 -30.09 0.53 -12.87
CA GLU A 217 -31.27 0.53 -12.01
C GLU A 217 -30.91 1.10 -10.62
N THR A 218 -31.17 2.39 -10.43
CA THR A 218 -30.91 3.06 -9.14
C THR A 218 -31.99 2.74 -8.13
N ARG A 219 -31.62 2.29 -6.92
CA ARG A 219 -32.53 2.19 -5.77
C ARG A 219 -32.36 3.41 -4.86
N HIS A 220 -33.45 4.09 -4.54
CA HIS A 220 -33.38 5.35 -3.78
C HIS A 220 -32.87 5.20 -2.32
N ASP A 221 -32.90 3.99 -1.76
CA ASP A 221 -32.55 3.70 -0.36
C ASP A 221 -31.28 2.86 -0.19
N ARG A 222 -30.66 2.39 -1.29
CA ARG A 222 -29.49 1.50 -1.26
C ARG A 222 -28.52 1.83 -2.37
N LEU A 223 -27.24 1.74 -2.06
CA LEU A 223 -26.15 2.00 -2.98
C LEU A 223 -25.32 0.73 -3.15
N SER A 224 -25.10 0.29 -4.40
CA SER A 224 -24.15 -0.79 -4.69
C SER A 224 -22.73 -0.25 -4.83
N VAL A 225 -21.72 -1.13 -4.81
CA VAL A 225 -20.33 -0.74 -5.07
C VAL A 225 -20.19 -0.17 -6.48
N GLU A 226 -20.80 -0.81 -7.48
CA GLU A 226 -20.78 -0.35 -8.87
C GLU A 226 -21.37 1.06 -9.01
N GLU A 227 -22.53 1.29 -8.38
CA GLU A 227 -23.21 2.58 -8.40
C GLU A 227 -22.39 3.68 -7.69
N THR A 228 -21.69 3.31 -6.62
CA THR A 228 -20.74 4.19 -5.91
C THR A 228 -19.60 4.62 -6.82
N LEU A 229 -18.99 3.65 -7.52
CA LEU A 229 -17.86 3.90 -8.42
C LEU A 229 -18.27 4.74 -9.62
N LEU A 230 -19.46 4.48 -10.20
CA LEU A 230 -20.02 5.29 -11.28
C LEU A 230 -20.25 6.73 -10.85
N ARG A 231 -20.81 6.95 -9.67
CA ARG A 231 -21.00 8.31 -9.13
C ARG A 231 -19.68 9.00 -8.80
N ALA A 232 -18.68 8.25 -8.32
CA ALA A 232 -17.33 8.79 -8.13
C ALA A 232 -16.68 9.20 -9.48
N ASP A 233 -16.89 8.43 -10.55
CA ASP A 233 -16.44 8.78 -11.90
C ASP A 233 -17.17 10.05 -12.41
N LEU A 234 -18.49 10.17 -12.19
CA LEU A 234 -19.26 11.37 -12.52
C LEU A 234 -18.81 12.60 -11.72
N ALA A 235 -18.54 12.44 -10.44
CA ALA A 235 -18.02 13.51 -9.59
C ALA A 235 -16.68 14.01 -10.12
N GLN A 236 -15.78 13.10 -10.48
CA GLN A 236 -14.50 13.43 -11.09
C GLN A 236 -14.66 14.12 -12.45
N ALA A 237 -15.52 13.61 -13.32
CA ALA A 237 -15.80 14.23 -14.61
C ALA A 237 -16.37 15.66 -14.46
N ALA A 238 -17.24 15.86 -13.45
CA ALA A 238 -17.77 17.17 -13.10
C ALA A 238 -16.67 18.12 -12.58
N MET A 239 -15.73 17.64 -11.74
CA MET A 239 -14.57 18.44 -11.32
C MET A 239 -13.69 18.85 -12.50
N LEU A 240 -13.39 17.91 -13.40
CA LEU A 240 -12.57 18.17 -14.60
C LEU A 240 -13.25 19.12 -15.60
N THR A 241 -14.59 19.15 -15.61
CA THR A 241 -15.39 20.10 -16.40
C THR A 241 -15.74 21.39 -15.65
N ARG A 242 -15.19 21.58 -14.44
CA ARG A 242 -15.40 22.74 -13.55
C ARG A 242 -16.85 22.95 -13.09
N ASP A 243 -17.68 21.91 -13.13
CA ASP A 243 -19.04 21.88 -12.59
C ASP A 243 -19.01 21.39 -11.13
N ARG A 244 -18.58 22.29 -10.22
CA ARG A 244 -18.39 21.96 -8.80
C ARG A 244 -19.69 21.50 -8.14
N GLU A 245 -20.82 22.13 -8.44
CA GLU A 245 -22.10 21.77 -7.84
C GLU A 245 -22.47 20.31 -8.13
N SER A 246 -22.39 19.89 -9.41
CA SER A 246 -22.64 18.50 -9.77
C SER A 246 -21.60 17.56 -9.17
N ALA A 247 -20.33 17.97 -9.10
CA ALA A 247 -19.28 17.16 -8.51
C ALA A 247 -19.57 16.83 -7.04
N TYR A 248 -19.88 17.83 -6.23
CA TYR A 248 -20.22 17.63 -4.82
C TYR A 248 -21.53 16.85 -4.67
N ARG A 249 -22.54 17.06 -5.52
CA ARG A 249 -23.77 16.26 -5.51
C ARG A 249 -23.48 14.77 -5.77
N TYR A 250 -22.77 14.43 -6.85
CA TYR A 250 -22.44 13.04 -7.16
C TYR A 250 -21.56 12.38 -6.09
N MET A 251 -20.62 13.12 -5.49
CA MET A 251 -19.83 12.64 -4.37
C MET A 251 -20.71 12.38 -3.12
N ALA A 252 -21.73 13.19 -2.89
CA ALA A 252 -22.64 13.03 -1.74
C ALA A 252 -23.47 11.75 -1.88
N GLU A 253 -23.89 11.48 -3.12
CA GLU A 253 -24.65 10.30 -3.51
C GLU A 253 -23.79 9.02 -3.55
N SER A 254 -22.46 9.12 -3.68
CA SER A 254 -21.55 7.96 -3.56
C SER A 254 -21.31 7.54 -2.10
N GLY A 255 -21.63 8.42 -1.14
CA GLY A 255 -21.40 8.17 0.28
C GLY A 255 -19.95 8.33 0.73
N ALA A 256 -19.01 8.69 -0.16
CA ALA A 256 -17.62 8.93 0.19
C ALA A 256 -17.48 10.06 1.22
N GLY A 257 -16.57 9.91 2.19
CA GLY A 257 -16.33 10.91 3.24
C GLY A 257 -17.44 11.03 4.31
N ARG A 258 -18.38 10.07 4.38
CA ARG A 258 -19.58 10.11 5.26
C ARG A 258 -19.68 8.90 6.20
N LEU A 259 -18.62 8.61 6.93
CA LEU A 259 -18.56 7.45 7.84
C LEU A 259 -19.22 7.72 9.20
N ALA A 260 -20.07 6.81 9.67
CA ALA A 260 -20.88 7.01 10.87
C ALA A 260 -20.13 6.92 12.21
N LYS A 261 -19.09 6.08 12.29
CA LYS A 261 -18.43 5.73 13.57
C LYS A 261 -17.01 6.25 13.71
N SER A 262 -16.38 6.69 12.62
CA SER A 262 -15.04 7.28 12.64
C SER A 262 -14.78 7.98 11.31
N PRO A 263 -14.13 9.16 11.29
CA PRO A 263 -13.56 9.68 10.05
C PRO A 263 -12.61 8.64 9.44
N PHE A 264 -12.60 8.54 8.11
CA PHE A 264 -11.72 7.62 7.39
C PHE A 264 -10.28 7.96 7.73
N THR A 265 -9.62 7.11 8.53
CA THR A 265 -8.26 7.40 9.01
C THR A 265 -7.27 7.23 7.88
N LYS A 266 -6.22 8.06 7.88
CA LYS A 266 -5.11 7.90 6.93
C LYS A 266 -4.37 6.60 7.23
N ALA A 267 -3.70 6.03 6.23
CA ALA A 267 -2.83 4.89 6.45
C ALA A 267 -1.64 5.28 7.34
N ALA A 268 -1.08 4.28 8.05
CA ALA A 268 0.17 4.43 8.76
C ALA A 268 1.34 4.50 7.77
N GLN A 269 1.27 3.71 6.69
CA GLN A 269 2.19 3.75 5.56
C GLN A 269 1.43 4.29 4.34
N MET A 270 1.82 5.47 3.87
CA MET A 270 1.09 6.22 2.85
C MET A 270 2.03 7.11 2.04
N GLU A 271 3.15 6.55 1.59
CA GLU A 271 4.11 7.30 0.78
C GLU A 271 3.64 7.35 -0.67
N PRO A 272 3.58 8.55 -1.28
CA PRO A 272 3.35 8.70 -2.71
C PRO A 272 4.61 8.30 -3.49
N PRO A 273 4.50 8.03 -4.80
CA PRO A 273 5.68 7.72 -5.62
C PRO A 273 6.61 8.93 -5.73
N MET A 274 7.90 8.70 -5.87
CA MET A 274 8.88 9.75 -6.13
C MET A 274 8.66 10.38 -7.51
N CYS A 275 8.84 11.70 -7.62
CA CYS A 275 9.04 12.35 -8.91
C CYS A 275 10.45 12.04 -9.41
N GLY A 276 10.62 11.89 -10.72
CA GLY A 276 11.94 11.72 -11.32
C GLY A 276 12.02 10.60 -12.37
N PRO A 277 13.23 10.34 -12.90
CA PRO A 277 13.43 9.45 -14.03
C PRO A 277 13.06 7.98 -13.72
N ASP A 278 13.26 7.52 -12.49
CA ASP A 278 12.97 6.12 -12.10
C ASP A 278 11.48 5.76 -12.22
N THR A 279 10.60 6.72 -11.98
CA THR A 279 9.15 6.57 -12.12
C THR A 279 8.61 7.17 -13.41
N GLY A 280 9.40 8.04 -14.07
CA GLY A 280 8.96 8.86 -15.19
C GLY A 280 7.92 9.93 -14.81
N LEU A 281 7.74 10.21 -13.52
CA LEU A 281 6.73 11.14 -13.02
C LEU A 281 7.29 12.56 -12.86
N GLU A 282 6.51 13.52 -13.33
CA GLU A 282 6.72 14.95 -13.20
C GLU A 282 5.84 15.53 -12.07
N PRO A 283 6.24 16.64 -11.41
CA PRO A 283 5.49 17.26 -10.32
C PRO A 283 4.00 17.54 -10.59
N GLU A 284 3.63 17.79 -11.84
CA GLU A 284 2.28 18.08 -12.31
C GLU A 284 1.47 16.82 -12.66
N ASP A 285 2.12 15.66 -12.74
CA ASP A 285 1.45 14.38 -12.96
C ASP A 285 0.58 14.06 -11.77
N ARG A 286 -0.67 13.77 -12.06
CA ARG A 286 -1.72 13.46 -11.10
C ARG A 286 -2.44 12.19 -11.51
N ALA A 287 -2.88 11.45 -10.51
CA ALA A 287 -3.73 10.30 -10.69
C ALA A 287 -4.86 10.27 -9.67
N VAL A 288 -5.93 9.58 -10.02
CA VAL A 288 -6.88 9.04 -9.06
C VAL A 288 -6.68 7.54 -9.03
N VAL A 289 -6.29 7.02 -7.86
CA VAL A 289 -6.09 5.59 -7.63
C VAL A 289 -7.26 5.06 -6.82
N GLU A 290 -7.89 4.03 -7.36
CA GLU A 290 -8.90 3.22 -6.70
C GLU A 290 -8.24 1.97 -6.12
N PHE A 291 -8.55 1.63 -4.88
CA PHE A 291 -7.94 0.49 -4.22
C PHE A 291 -8.88 -0.12 -3.19
N SER A 292 -8.58 -1.37 -2.83
CA SER A 292 -9.26 -2.09 -1.76
C SER A 292 -8.35 -2.38 -0.58
N ILE A 293 -8.94 -2.45 0.62
CA ILE A 293 -8.24 -2.73 1.89
C ILE A 293 -8.76 -4.04 2.46
N ASP A 294 -7.87 -4.99 2.74
CA ASP A 294 -8.22 -6.26 3.35
C ASP A 294 -8.37 -6.17 4.88
N ASP A 295 -8.79 -7.27 5.51
CA ASP A 295 -8.99 -7.36 6.97
C ASP A 295 -7.69 -7.25 7.80
N SER A 296 -6.54 -7.39 7.15
CA SER A 296 -5.23 -7.17 7.77
C SER A 296 -4.77 -5.71 7.69
N GLY A 297 -5.55 -4.86 7.02
CA GLY A 297 -5.24 -3.45 6.80
C GLY A 297 -4.27 -3.22 5.63
N GLN A 298 -3.99 -4.23 4.81
CA GLN A 298 -3.18 -4.05 3.60
C GLN A 298 -4.05 -3.65 2.43
N VAL A 299 -3.50 -2.87 1.51
CA VAL A 299 -4.09 -2.77 0.17
C VAL A 299 -3.96 -4.13 -0.50
N ASP A 300 -5.02 -4.70 -1.08
CA ASP A 300 -4.98 -5.99 -1.80
C ASP A 300 -5.14 -5.82 -3.33
N SER A 301 -5.82 -4.75 -3.75
CA SER A 301 -5.88 -4.31 -5.15
C SER A 301 -5.67 -2.80 -5.25
N ALA A 302 -4.94 -2.34 -6.27
CA ALA A 302 -4.75 -0.92 -6.55
C ALA A 302 -4.73 -0.69 -8.06
N ARG A 303 -5.57 0.21 -8.55
CA ARG A 303 -5.67 0.56 -9.98
C ARG A 303 -5.86 2.04 -10.18
N THR A 304 -5.16 2.59 -11.15
CA THR A 304 -5.35 3.98 -11.57
C THR A 304 -6.60 4.08 -12.44
N VAL A 305 -7.60 4.83 -11.99
CA VAL A 305 -8.85 5.09 -12.75
C VAL A 305 -8.78 6.39 -13.53
N TYR A 306 -7.81 7.26 -13.21
CA TYR A 306 -7.48 8.44 -13.98
C TYR A 306 -6.05 8.87 -13.80
N ALA A 307 -5.44 9.38 -14.87
CA ALA A 307 -4.15 10.07 -14.85
C ALA A 307 -4.01 10.98 -16.06
N ASN A 308 -3.23 12.05 -15.94
CA ASN A 308 -2.74 12.87 -17.06
C ASN A 308 -1.39 12.31 -17.57
N GLY A 309 -1.38 11.08 -18.10
CA GLY A 309 -0.12 10.46 -18.50
C GLY A 309 -0.27 9.12 -19.23
N SER A 310 0.87 8.52 -19.54
CA SER A 310 0.94 7.19 -20.16
C SER A 310 0.62 6.06 -19.18
N TYR A 311 0.50 4.84 -19.69
CA TYR A 311 0.35 3.65 -18.86
C TYR A 311 1.46 3.51 -17.81
N ALA A 312 2.72 3.82 -18.17
CA ALA A 312 3.84 3.77 -17.24
C ALA A 312 3.65 4.71 -16.04
N LYS A 313 3.23 5.96 -16.29
CA LYS A 313 2.91 6.94 -15.23
C LYS A 313 1.74 6.45 -14.38
N ALA A 314 0.67 5.96 -15.00
CA ALA A 314 -0.49 5.40 -14.30
C ALA A 314 -0.12 4.20 -13.41
N ALA A 315 0.74 3.30 -13.89
CA ALA A 315 1.23 2.15 -13.14
C ALA A 315 2.10 2.56 -11.95
N ALA A 316 2.94 3.59 -12.08
CA ALA A 316 3.77 4.08 -10.98
C ALA A 316 2.93 4.53 -9.76
N PHE A 317 1.82 5.24 -9.99
CA PHE A 317 0.88 5.61 -8.92
C PHE A 317 0.21 4.40 -8.27
N ALA A 318 -0.29 3.45 -9.06
CA ALA A 318 -0.93 2.25 -8.54
C ALA A 318 0.03 1.38 -7.71
N ARG A 319 1.29 1.24 -8.16
CA ARG A 319 2.34 0.50 -7.43
C ARG A 319 2.62 1.12 -6.07
N ALA A 320 2.71 2.45 -5.97
CA ALA A 320 2.93 3.13 -4.70
C ALA A 320 1.77 2.88 -3.72
N VAL A 321 0.53 3.01 -4.20
CA VAL A 321 -0.67 2.75 -3.37
C VAL A 321 -0.78 1.28 -2.95
N ARG A 322 -0.32 0.34 -3.77
CA ARG A 322 -0.31 -1.09 -3.41
C ARG A 322 0.53 -1.41 -2.16
N GLN A 323 1.44 -0.53 -1.79
CA GLN A 323 2.29 -0.63 -0.58
C GLN A 323 1.69 0.06 0.64
N TRP A 324 0.51 0.69 0.51
CA TRP A 324 -0.11 1.38 1.64
C TRP A 324 -0.73 0.41 2.62
N ALA A 325 -0.74 0.82 3.88
CA ALA A 325 -1.20 -0.05 4.96
C ALA A 325 -1.67 0.70 6.21
N TRP A 326 -2.74 0.18 6.80
CA TRP A 326 -3.34 0.63 8.05
C TRP A 326 -3.03 -0.35 9.19
N PRO A 327 -2.96 0.14 10.44
CA PRO A 327 -3.06 -0.75 11.59
C PRO A 327 -4.36 -1.55 11.54
N ARG A 328 -4.32 -2.83 11.94
CA ARG A 328 -5.47 -3.73 11.84
C ARG A 328 -6.70 -3.17 12.56
N GLU A 329 -6.51 -2.61 13.74
CA GLU A 329 -7.57 -1.98 14.53
C GLU A 329 -8.17 -0.76 13.85
N GLU A 330 -7.40 0.01 13.09
CA GLU A 330 -7.90 1.16 12.34
C GLU A 330 -8.64 0.72 11.08
N ALA A 331 -8.11 -0.28 10.36
CA ALA A 331 -8.77 -0.87 9.20
C ALA A 331 -10.14 -1.46 9.56
N ALA A 332 -10.26 -2.09 10.74
CA ALA A 332 -11.51 -2.63 11.25
C ALA A 332 -12.58 -1.57 11.55
N LEU A 333 -12.19 -0.30 11.71
CA LEU A 333 -13.13 0.82 11.87
C LEU A 333 -13.71 1.31 10.54
N ILE A 334 -13.09 0.93 9.42
CA ILE A 334 -13.55 1.23 8.07
C ILE A 334 -14.53 0.13 7.63
N PRO A 335 -15.81 0.44 7.34
CA PRO A 335 -16.75 -0.59 6.88
C PRO A 335 -16.34 -1.21 5.54
N ASP A 336 -16.60 -2.51 5.37
CA ASP A 336 -16.21 -3.31 4.18
C ASP A 336 -16.57 -2.63 2.86
N PHE A 337 -17.77 -2.04 2.79
CA PHE A 337 -18.24 -1.30 1.63
C PHE A 337 -17.28 -0.18 1.19
N PHE A 338 -16.73 0.57 2.15
CA PHE A 338 -15.78 1.64 1.87
C PHE A 338 -14.38 1.11 1.64
N ARG A 339 -14.01 0.00 2.30
CA ARG A 339 -12.76 -0.71 2.02
C ARG A 339 -12.70 -1.23 0.59
N ALA A 340 -13.82 -1.58 -0.04
CA ALA A 340 -13.84 -2.12 -1.41
C ALA A 340 -13.75 -1.06 -2.54
N ALA A 341 -13.96 0.22 -2.22
CA ALA A 341 -14.16 1.28 -3.21
C ALA A 341 -13.45 2.59 -2.86
N THR A 342 -12.31 2.52 -2.16
CA THR A 342 -11.59 3.73 -1.75
C THR A 342 -10.90 4.37 -2.95
N ARG A 343 -10.97 5.71 -3.05
CA ARG A 343 -10.28 6.50 -4.08
C ARG A 343 -9.55 7.68 -3.48
N VAL A 344 -8.34 7.94 -3.96
CA VAL A 344 -7.52 9.10 -3.57
C VAL A 344 -6.98 9.82 -4.79
N GLU A 345 -6.92 11.14 -4.72
CA GLU A 345 -6.06 11.93 -5.61
C GLU A 345 -4.63 11.83 -5.11
N ILE A 346 -3.68 11.64 -6.03
CA ILE A 346 -2.26 11.54 -5.73
C ILE A 346 -1.43 12.25 -6.80
N VAL A 347 -0.37 12.94 -6.40
CA VAL A 347 0.74 13.38 -7.26
C VAL A 347 2.05 12.86 -6.69
N CYS A 348 3.12 12.90 -7.47
CA CYS A 348 4.42 12.45 -6.99
C CYS A 348 5.01 13.39 -5.92
N THR A 349 5.85 12.84 -5.05
CA THR A 349 6.61 13.61 -4.05
C THR A 349 8.02 13.91 -4.56
N ARG A 350 8.52 15.12 -4.26
CA ARG A 350 9.94 15.45 -4.45
C ARG A 350 10.76 15.11 -3.21
N ALA A 351 10.08 14.77 -2.12
CA ALA A 351 10.70 14.48 -0.85
C ALA A 351 11.28 13.06 -0.85
N GLU A 352 12.61 12.93 -0.77
CA GLU A 352 13.29 11.67 -0.41
C GLU A 352 13.08 11.34 1.10
N GLY A 353 11.85 11.46 1.59
CA GLY A 353 11.48 11.33 3.00
C GLY A 353 10.70 12.54 3.55
N THR A 354 10.15 12.44 4.76
CA THR A 354 9.19 13.40 5.38
C THR A 354 9.75 14.79 5.76
N GLY A 355 10.87 15.21 5.16
CA GLY A 355 11.54 16.48 5.41
C GLY A 355 12.55 16.41 6.57
N GLY A 356 13.84 16.59 6.23
CA GLY A 356 14.98 16.63 7.15
C GLY A 356 15.46 15.25 7.60
N VAL A 357 16.77 15.09 7.78
CA VAL A 357 17.37 13.84 8.28
C VAL A 357 17.04 13.69 9.77
N SER A 358 16.44 12.55 10.13
CA SER A 358 16.17 12.20 11.52
C SER A 358 17.49 11.83 12.22
N PRO A 359 17.68 12.22 13.50
CA PRO A 359 18.88 11.83 14.25
C PRO A 359 19.01 10.31 14.42
N ARG A 360 17.95 9.54 14.15
CA ARG A 360 17.98 8.06 14.15
C ARG A 360 18.73 7.48 12.95
N ASN A 361 18.86 8.19 11.84
CA ASN A 361 19.28 7.59 10.56
C ASN A 361 20.67 6.96 10.62
N PRO A 362 21.72 7.61 11.17
CA PRO A 362 23.04 6.96 11.27
C PRO A 362 23.01 5.72 12.17
N LEU A 363 22.21 5.75 13.24
CA LEU A 363 22.05 4.61 14.15
C LEU A 363 21.30 3.45 13.48
N MET A 364 20.25 3.74 12.71
CA MET A 364 19.53 2.77 11.89
C MET A 364 20.44 2.15 10.84
N ALA A 365 21.28 2.94 10.17
CA ALA A 365 22.22 2.44 9.17
C ALA A 365 23.22 1.45 9.79
N ARG A 366 23.80 1.78 10.95
CA ARG A 366 24.68 0.86 11.69
C ARG A 366 23.95 -0.42 12.10
N PHE A 367 22.73 -0.30 12.62
CA PHE A 367 21.94 -1.47 13.01
C PHE A 367 21.60 -2.35 11.80
N ALA A 368 21.20 -1.75 10.68
CA ALA A 368 20.87 -2.45 9.45
C ALA A 368 22.07 -3.21 8.87
N GLN A 369 23.29 -2.65 8.94
CA GLN A 369 24.50 -3.34 8.51
C GLN A 369 24.77 -4.62 9.32
N TRP A 370 24.56 -4.57 10.64
CA TRP A 370 24.65 -5.78 11.48
C TRP A 370 23.49 -6.74 11.18
N ALA A 371 22.26 -6.24 11.09
CA ALA A 371 21.07 -7.04 10.85
C ALA A 371 21.16 -7.83 9.52
N GLN A 372 21.66 -7.22 8.45
CA GLN A 372 21.86 -7.88 7.14
C GLN A 372 22.75 -9.12 7.22
N ALA A 373 23.68 -9.19 8.17
CA ALA A 373 24.56 -10.35 8.34
C ALA A 373 23.89 -11.51 9.08
N VAL A 374 22.87 -11.23 9.90
CA VAL A 374 22.14 -12.23 10.72
C VAL A 374 20.75 -12.56 10.17
N GLU A 375 20.30 -11.79 9.17
CA GLU A 375 18.96 -11.84 8.60
C GLU A 375 19.02 -11.67 7.08
N THR A 376 18.66 -12.72 6.33
CA THR A 376 18.92 -12.78 4.89
C THR A 376 17.77 -12.29 4.01
N ASN A 377 16.56 -12.05 4.54
CA ASN A 377 15.44 -11.68 3.68
C ASN A 377 14.20 -11.15 4.42
N LEU A 378 14.18 -9.88 4.79
CA LEU A 378 12.97 -9.26 5.34
C LEU A 378 12.58 -8.00 4.57
N GLY A 379 11.41 -8.07 3.94
CA GLY A 379 10.77 -7.00 3.17
C GLY A 379 9.62 -6.34 3.94
N SER A 380 8.39 -6.70 3.64
CA SER A 380 7.17 -6.11 4.23
C SER A 380 6.97 -6.46 5.72
N TRP A 381 6.23 -5.66 6.49
CA TRP A 381 6.01 -5.88 7.94
C TRP A 381 5.49 -7.30 8.33
N PRO A 382 4.68 -8.03 7.54
CA PRO A 382 4.28 -9.39 7.88
C PRO A 382 5.46 -10.37 7.86
N GLN A 383 6.44 -10.14 6.98
CA GLN A 383 7.67 -10.94 6.93
C GLN A 383 8.53 -10.67 8.18
N TRP A 384 8.56 -9.41 8.66
CA TRP A 384 9.20 -9.07 9.93
C TRP A 384 8.56 -9.79 11.12
N LEU A 385 7.23 -9.84 11.17
CA LEU A 385 6.52 -10.58 12.22
C LEU A 385 6.81 -12.08 12.17
N ALA A 386 6.67 -12.70 11.00
CA ALA A 386 6.92 -14.14 10.83
C ALA A 386 8.39 -14.50 11.16
N GLY A 387 9.33 -13.67 10.73
CA GLY A 387 10.76 -13.81 11.03
C GLY A 387 11.02 -13.75 12.54
N ALA A 388 10.44 -12.75 13.23
CA ALA A 388 10.56 -12.62 14.69
C ALA A 388 10.02 -13.85 15.44
N GLU A 389 8.85 -14.35 15.06
CA GLU A 389 8.23 -15.52 15.70
C GLU A 389 9.00 -16.81 15.44
N ALA A 390 9.50 -17.01 14.21
CA ALA A 390 10.32 -18.15 13.85
C ALA A 390 11.66 -18.15 14.60
N ALA A 391 12.33 -16.99 14.68
CA ALA A 391 13.58 -16.82 15.41
C ALA A 391 13.38 -17.06 16.92
N GLN A 392 12.29 -16.54 17.49
CA GLN A 392 11.91 -16.79 18.88
C GLN A 392 11.73 -18.28 19.16
N LYS A 393 10.98 -19.00 18.32
CA LYS A 393 10.79 -20.46 18.45
C LYS A 393 12.09 -21.24 18.31
N ALA A 394 13.00 -20.77 17.46
CA ALA A 394 14.31 -21.38 17.22
C ALA A 394 15.38 -20.99 18.27
N GLY A 395 15.07 -20.10 19.22
CA GLY A 395 16.03 -19.61 20.21
C GLY A 395 17.16 -18.74 19.64
N LYS A 396 16.96 -18.13 18.46
CA LYS A 396 17.95 -17.28 17.78
C LYS A 396 17.77 -15.82 18.18
N ALA A 397 18.42 -15.43 19.28
CA ALA A 397 18.24 -14.10 19.89
C ALA A 397 18.66 -12.93 18.98
N ASP A 398 19.70 -13.11 18.18
CA ASP A 398 20.21 -12.14 17.20
C ASP A 398 19.22 -11.88 16.07
N THR A 399 18.75 -12.93 15.39
CA THR A 399 17.71 -12.83 14.36
C THR A 399 16.39 -12.29 14.95
N GLU A 400 16.02 -12.72 16.16
CA GLU A 400 14.81 -12.22 16.82
C GLU A 400 14.90 -10.71 17.10
N LEU A 401 16.07 -10.22 17.56
CA LEU A 401 16.27 -8.80 17.82
C LEU A 401 16.22 -7.98 16.52
N ALA A 402 16.93 -8.42 15.47
CA ALA A 402 16.90 -7.78 14.16
C ALA A 402 15.46 -7.62 13.65
N ALA A 403 14.70 -8.72 13.68
CA ALA A 403 13.32 -8.76 13.25
C ALA A 403 12.42 -7.79 14.05
N ARG A 404 12.60 -7.73 15.38
CA ARG A 404 11.79 -6.88 16.26
C ARG A 404 12.10 -5.40 16.14
N VAL A 405 13.35 -5.02 15.91
CA VAL A 405 13.71 -3.62 15.65
C VAL A 405 13.12 -3.15 14.33
N GLY A 406 13.21 -3.97 13.27
CA GLY A 406 12.54 -3.69 12.00
C GLY A 406 11.04 -3.56 12.20
N LEU A 407 10.41 -4.50 12.91
CA LEU A 407 9.00 -4.47 13.22
C LEU A 407 8.60 -3.19 13.99
N ALA A 408 9.32 -2.75 15.02
CA ALA A 408 8.94 -1.59 15.84
C ALA A 408 8.74 -0.29 15.05
N LEU A 409 9.42 -0.15 13.90
CA LEU A 409 9.34 1.00 13.00
C LEU A 409 8.09 0.96 12.10
N VAL A 410 7.57 -0.24 11.82
CA VAL A 410 6.48 -0.47 10.85
C VAL A 410 5.35 -1.37 11.38
N ASP A 411 5.30 -1.65 12.69
CA ASP A 411 4.35 -2.59 13.30
C ASP A 411 2.94 -2.04 13.20
N LEU A 412 2.11 -2.74 12.41
CA LEU A 412 0.72 -2.40 12.16
C LEU A 412 -0.26 -3.21 13.03
N ARG A 413 0.26 -3.98 13.99
CA ARG A 413 -0.59 -4.62 14.99
C ARG A 413 -1.04 -3.61 16.05
N GLY A 414 -2.01 -4.04 16.86
CA GLY A 414 -2.54 -3.26 17.97
C GLY A 414 -1.45 -2.73 18.91
N ALA A 415 -1.70 -1.57 19.52
CA ALA A 415 -0.77 -0.93 20.45
C ALA A 415 -0.24 -1.89 21.54
N GLN A 416 -1.06 -2.84 22.01
CA GLN A 416 -0.66 -3.86 22.97
C GLN A 416 0.36 -4.86 22.40
N ASP A 417 0.13 -5.38 21.19
CA ASP A 417 1.03 -6.34 20.54
C ASP A 417 2.35 -5.68 20.14
N ARG A 418 2.27 -4.41 19.72
CA ARG A 418 3.43 -3.58 19.42
C ARG A 418 4.27 -3.34 20.67
N GLU A 419 3.65 -2.93 21.77
CA GLU A 419 4.34 -2.73 23.05
C GLU A 419 4.99 -4.03 23.54
N ALA A 420 4.28 -5.17 23.47
CA ALA A 420 4.84 -6.47 23.84
C ALA A 420 6.05 -6.86 22.98
N SER A 421 6.01 -6.55 21.68
CA SER A 421 7.14 -6.80 20.78
C SER A 421 8.34 -5.92 21.11
N ILE A 422 8.10 -4.64 21.40
CA ILE A 422 9.13 -3.69 21.82
C ILE A 422 9.78 -4.14 23.12
N GLU A 423 8.98 -4.50 24.13
CA GLU A 423 9.50 -5.00 25.42
C GLU A 423 10.35 -6.26 25.26
N ARG A 424 9.93 -7.18 24.39
CA ARG A 424 10.72 -8.36 24.07
C ARG A 424 12.04 -8.00 23.39
N GLY A 425 12.03 -7.08 22.43
CA GLY A 425 13.25 -6.57 21.79
C GLY A 425 14.20 -5.91 22.80
N LEU A 426 13.66 -5.12 23.73
CA LEU A 426 14.45 -4.48 24.78
C LEU A 426 15.07 -5.50 25.74
N ALA A 427 14.33 -6.55 26.10
CA ALA A 427 14.85 -7.64 26.90
C ALA A 427 16.01 -8.38 26.20
N LEU A 428 15.89 -8.62 24.88
CA LEU A 428 16.96 -9.21 24.08
C LEU A 428 18.21 -8.33 24.04
N ALA A 429 18.04 -7.02 23.79
CA ALA A 429 19.14 -6.07 23.74
C ALA A 429 19.87 -5.95 25.09
N ARG A 430 19.16 -6.05 26.22
CA ARG A 430 19.76 -6.03 27.57
C ARG A 430 20.36 -7.36 28.00
N GLY A 431 20.01 -8.47 27.33
CA GLY A 431 20.31 -9.83 27.80
C GLY A 431 21.75 -10.30 27.58
N GLY A 432 22.56 -9.57 26.80
CA GLY A 432 23.97 -9.93 26.58
C GLY A 432 24.16 -11.26 25.83
N PHE A 433 23.27 -11.58 24.89
CA PHE A 433 23.30 -12.85 24.17
C PHE A 433 24.52 -12.97 23.23
N PRO A 434 25.12 -14.17 23.11
CA PRO A 434 26.14 -14.44 22.10
C PRO A 434 25.59 -14.15 20.69
N GLY A 435 26.32 -13.38 19.88
CA GLY A 435 25.91 -12.98 18.53
C GLY A 435 25.33 -11.57 18.42
N ILE A 436 24.98 -10.93 19.54
CA ILE A 436 24.55 -9.52 19.58
C ILE A 436 25.72 -8.67 20.09
N PRO A 437 26.46 -7.96 19.22
CA PRO A 437 27.52 -7.06 19.63
C PRO A 437 26.94 -5.86 20.40
N ALA A 438 27.75 -5.26 21.27
CA ALA A 438 27.32 -4.16 22.13
C ALA A 438 26.73 -2.98 21.33
N GLU A 439 27.32 -2.64 20.19
CA GLU A 439 26.88 -1.56 19.31
C GLU A 439 25.50 -1.82 18.70
N ALA A 440 25.17 -3.08 18.41
CA ALA A 440 23.86 -3.49 17.92
C ALA A 440 22.81 -3.48 19.05
N ALA A 441 23.17 -3.96 20.23
CA ALA A 441 22.34 -3.90 21.42
C ALA A 441 22.02 -2.43 21.79
N HIS A 442 23.01 -1.56 21.79
CA HIS A 442 22.83 -0.13 22.09
C HIS A 442 21.95 0.56 21.05
N ALA A 443 22.15 0.27 19.77
CA ALA A 443 21.30 0.79 18.70
C ALA A 443 19.85 0.33 18.87
N ALA A 444 19.64 -0.96 19.14
CA ALA A 444 18.31 -1.50 19.38
C ALA A 444 17.60 -0.83 20.56
N LEU A 445 18.30 -0.61 21.69
CA LEU A 445 17.74 0.06 22.86
C LEU A 445 17.17 1.44 22.52
N VAL A 446 17.93 2.27 21.81
CA VAL A 446 17.49 3.62 21.42
C VAL A 446 16.34 3.56 20.42
N LEU A 447 16.45 2.71 19.38
CA LEU A 447 15.45 2.60 18.33
C LEU A 447 14.10 2.09 18.88
N LEU A 448 14.12 1.07 19.71
CA LEU A 448 12.93 0.48 20.35
C LEU A 448 12.28 1.43 21.34
N GLU A 449 13.05 2.04 22.24
CA GLU A 449 12.51 3.03 23.20
C GLU A 449 11.91 4.25 22.47
N SER A 450 12.53 4.69 21.36
CA SER A 450 12.00 5.80 20.54
C SER A 450 10.73 5.43 19.75
N SER A 451 10.42 4.13 19.64
CA SER A 451 9.31 3.60 18.85
C SER A 451 8.11 3.18 19.71
N ARG A 452 8.17 3.36 21.04
CA ARG A 452 7.06 3.00 21.93
C ARG A 452 5.77 3.73 21.53
N PRO A 453 4.63 3.03 21.46
CA PRO A 453 3.33 3.68 21.30
C PRO A 453 3.06 4.64 22.45
N ASN A 454 2.69 5.88 22.13
CA ASN A 454 2.18 6.83 23.13
C ASN A 454 0.78 6.37 23.58
N LYS A 455 0.53 6.29 24.89
CA LYS A 455 -0.74 5.81 25.45
C LYS A 455 -1.84 6.89 25.36
N SER A 456 -2.34 7.15 24.16
CA SER A 456 -3.51 8.00 23.85
C SER A 456 -3.45 9.49 24.24
N LEU A 457 -4.27 10.29 23.54
CA LEU A 457 -4.30 11.75 23.47
C LEU A 457 -4.81 12.44 24.75
N ARG A 458 -4.07 12.43 25.88
CA ARG A 458 -4.25 13.44 26.94
C ARG A 458 -2.97 13.70 27.74
N GLY A 459 -2.24 14.75 27.37
CA GLY A 459 -1.45 15.51 28.34
C GLY A 459 0.02 15.74 27.99
N MET A 460 0.56 16.80 28.61
CA MET A 460 1.96 17.21 28.55
C MET A 460 2.93 16.22 29.23
N ASP A 461 2.39 15.27 29.99
CA ASP A 461 3.13 14.33 30.85
C ASP A 461 3.78 13.19 30.04
N ASP A 462 3.15 12.75 28.94
CA ASP A 462 3.68 11.67 28.09
C ASP A 462 4.92 12.11 27.29
N GLU A 463 4.94 13.36 26.80
CA GLU A 463 6.09 13.93 26.09
C GLU A 463 7.29 14.05 27.04
N GLN A 464 7.06 14.50 28.27
CA GLN A 464 8.10 14.59 29.29
C GLN A 464 8.63 13.20 29.67
N ALA A 465 7.75 12.22 29.83
CA ALA A 465 8.15 10.85 30.13
C ALA A 465 9.01 10.23 29.00
N ALA A 466 8.72 10.55 27.73
CA ALA A 466 9.54 10.12 26.60
C ALA A 466 10.93 10.77 26.62
N VAL A 467 11.00 12.07 26.89
CA VAL A 467 12.27 12.81 27.05
C VAL A 467 13.10 12.22 28.19
N ASP A 468 12.49 12.00 29.36
CA ASP A 468 13.19 11.49 30.53
C ASP A 468 13.71 10.06 30.32
N ARG A 469 12.96 9.21 29.60
CA ARG A 469 13.46 7.87 29.20
C ARG A 469 14.69 7.95 28.30
N MET A 470 14.68 8.84 27.31
CA MET A 470 15.81 9.03 26.39
C MET A 470 17.03 9.58 27.12
N LEU A 471 16.85 10.56 28.01
CA LEU A 471 17.95 11.09 28.84
C LEU A 471 18.52 10.02 29.76
N LYS A 472 17.67 9.27 30.46
CA LYS A 472 18.11 8.17 31.33
C LYS A 472 18.88 7.10 30.53
N LEU A 473 18.44 6.79 29.31
CA LEU A 473 19.16 5.88 28.43
C LEU A 473 20.52 6.46 28.03
N ALA A 474 20.59 7.74 27.66
CA ALA A 474 21.84 8.41 27.33
C ALA A 474 22.83 8.49 28.51
N GLU A 475 22.32 8.49 29.75
CA GLU A 475 23.11 8.50 30.99
C GLU A 475 23.56 7.10 31.43
N ASP A 476 23.07 6.03 30.80
CA ASP A 476 23.50 4.66 31.10
C ASP A 476 25.01 4.50 30.84
N ALA A 477 25.72 3.89 31.80
CA ALA A 477 27.16 3.65 31.72
C ALA A 477 27.55 2.81 30.49
N ALA A 478 26.68 1.89 30.06
CA ALA A 478 26.90 1.10 28.84
C ALA A 478 26.90 1.99 27.58
N MET A 479 26.02 2.99 27.53
CA MET A 479 25.92 3.94 26.41
C MET A 479 27.09 4.92 26.35
N ALA A 480 27.75 5.19 27.49
CA ALA A 480 28.91 6.09 27.52
C ALA A 480 30.10 5.60 26.66
N GLN A 481 30.13 4.32 26.28
CA GLN A 481 31.16 3.76 25.40
C GLN A 481 30.77 3.83 23.91
N ASP A 482 29.51 4.13 23.60
CA ASP A 482 28.96 4.17 22.25
C ASP A 482 28.42 5.56 21.93
N ALA A 483 29.30 6.41 21.38
CA ALA A 483 28.97 7.80 21.05
C ALA A 483 27.75 7.91 20.12
N LEU A 484 27.61 7.00 19.15
CA LEU A 484 26.53 7.06 18.19
C LEU A 484 25.17 6.81 18.85
N ALA A 485 25.07 5.79 19.71
CA ALA A 485 23.82 5.51 20.43
C ALA A 485 23.50 6.60 21.47
N GLN A 486 24.49 7.02 22.26
CA GLN A 486 24.33 8.05 23.28
C GLN A 486 23.89 9.39 22.68
N ASP A 487 24.57 9.86 21.63
CA ASP A 487 24.27 11.15 21.02
C ASP A 487 22.93 11.13 20.29
N THR A 488 22.54 9.98 19.70
CA THR A 488 21.20 9.81 19.15
C THR A 488 20.13 9.96 20.24
N ALA A 489 20.31 9.32 21.39
CA ALA A 489 19.38 9.43 22.52
C ALA A 489 19.31 10.87 23.07
N LEU A 490 20.44 11.57 23.19
CA LEU A 490 20.49 12.99 23.58
C LEU A 490 19.73 13.90 22.59
N LEU A 491 19.91 13.68 21.28
CA LEU A 491 19.21 14.44 20.26
C LEU A 491 17.71 14.17 20.23
N LEU A 492 17.29 12.92 20.47
CA LEU A 492 15.88 12.56 20.61
C LEU A 492 15.24 13.14 21.87
N ALA A 493 16.01 13.29 22.95
CA ALA A 493 15.57 13.95 24.18
C ALA A 493 15.48 15.48 24.06
N ALA A 494 16.25 16.10 23.15
CA ALA A 494 16.31 17.55 23.03
C ALA A 494 15.04 18.11 22.34
N PRO A 495 14.13 18.80 23.07
CA PRO A 495 12.82 19.20 22.52
C PRO A 495 12.99 20.18 21.36
N ARG A 496 12.19 20.03 20.29
CA ARG A 496 12.26 20.92 19.11
C ARG A 496 11.95 22.38 19.45
N ARG A 497 11.01 22.60 20.39
CA ARG A 497 10.66 23.92 20.93
C ARG A 497 10.76 23.87 22.46
N PRO A 498 11.87 24.34 23.06
CA PRO A 498 11.99 24.34 24.51
C PRO A 498 10.93 25.24 25.15
N ARG A 499 10.22 24.71 26.15
CA ARG A 499 9.29 25.51 26.98
C ARG A 499 10.09 26.47 27.87
N VAL A 500 9.42 27.50 28.39
CA VAL A 500 9.99 28.40 29.41
C VAL A 500 10.45 27.55 30.60
N GLY A 501 11.73 27.63 30.96
CA GLY A 501 12.36 26.82 32.01
C GLY A 501 12.97 25.48 31.58
N GLN A 502 12.67 24.96 30.38
CA GLN A 502 13.26 23.71 29.84
C GLN A 502 14.44 23.94 28.88
N GLY A 503 14.72 25.19 28.50
CA GLY A 503 15.78 25.54 27.55
C GLY A 503 17.18 25.03 27.95
N GLY A 504 17.48 25.00 29.26
CA GLY A 504 18.80 24.62 29.76
C GLY A 504 19.21 23.17 29.47
N ARG A 505 18.30 22.20 29.68
CA ARG A 505 18.60 20.76 29.48
C ARG A 505 18.74 20.41 27.99
N GLY A 506 17.83 20.90 27.16
CA GLY A 506 17.87 20.69 25.71
C GLY A 506 19.11 21.32 25.08
N TYR A 507 19.45 22.54 25.48
CA TYR A 507 20.67 23.21 25.01
C TYR A 507 21.94 22.47 25.45
N ALA A 508 22.01 21.98 26.69
CA ALA A 508 23.14 21.20 27.18
C ALA A 508 23.33 19.89 26.39
N ALA A 509 22.24 19.18 26.06
CA ALA A 509 22.29 17.99 25.21
C ALA A 509 22.82 18.32 23.81
N LEU A 510 22.34 19.41 23.18
CA LEU A 510 22.84 19.85 21.87
C LEU A 510 24.32 20.22 21.91
N LEU A 511 24.75 20.96 22.95
CA LEU A 511 26.14 21.35 23.10
C LEU A 511 27.05 20.13 23.25
N ARG A 512 26.64 19.15 24.06
CA ARG A 512 27.37 17.90 24.27
C ARG A 512 27.57 17.14 22.96
N VAL A 513 26.50 16.97 22.17
CA VAL A 513 26.61 16.27 20.87
C VAL A 513 27.44 17.06 19.87
N ALA A 514 27.24 18.38 19.75
CA ALA A 514 28.01 19.20 18.81
C ALA A 514 29.53 19.15 19.05
N GLN A 515 29.93 18.97 20.31
CA GLN A 515 31.32 18.97 20.77
C GLN A 515 31.89 17.55 20.98
N ASP A 516 31.14 16.49 20.69
CA ASP A 516 31.60 15.12 20.92
C ASP A 516 32.71 14.73 19.91
N GLN A 517 33.95 14.64 20.42
CA GLN A 517 35.12 14.29 19.61
C GLN A 517 35.23 12.79 19.30
N ARG A 518 34.39 11.95 19.90
CA ARG A 518 34.31 10.52 19.56
C ARG A 518 33.62 10.30 18.21
N LEU A 519 32.84 11.27 17.75
CA LEU A 519 32.26 11.32 16.41
C LEU A 519 33.14 12.17 15.48
N ALA A 520 33.24 11.75 14.21
CA ALA A 520 33.97 12.50 13.19
C ALA A 520 33.49 13.96 13.09
N GLU A 521 34.37 14.89 12.72
CA GLU A 521 34.10 16.34 12.71
C GLU A 521 32.80 16.72 12.00
N HIS A 522 32.54 16.13 10.83
CA HIS A 522 31.35 16.34 10.02
C HIS A 522 30.34 15.21 10.14
N HIS A 523 30.31 14.50 11.27
CA HIS A 523 29.34 13.44 11.49
C HIS A 523 27.91 14.00 11.51
N PRO A 524 26.90 13.34 10.89
CA PRO A 524 25.54 13.87 10.76
C PRO A 524 24.89 14.30 12.08
N LEU A 525 25.14 13.60 13.19
CA LEU A 525 24.60 13.99 14.51
C LEU A 525 25.20 15.30 15.03
N ARG A 526 26.51 15.54 14.80
CA ARG A 526 27.18 16.79 15.18
C ARG A 526 26.65 17.94 14.35
N GLN A 527 26.55 17.75 13.04
CA GLN A 527 25.96 18.74 12.12
C GLN A 527 24.53 19.07 12.51
N PHE A 528 23.71 18.07 12.85
CA PHE A 528 22.35 18.27 13.33
C PHE A 528 22.31 19.13 14.61
N ALA A 529 23.17 18.83 15.59
CA ALA A 529 23.26 19.60 16.84
C ALA A 529 23.72 21.04 16.60
N GLN A 530 24.76 21.23 15.79
CA GLN A 530 25.32 22.53 15.41
C GLN A 530 24.28 23.40 14.68
N LEU A 531 23.50 22.84 13.75
CA LEU A 531 22.42 23.57 13.09
C LEU A 531 21.36 24.05 14.07
N ARG A 532 21.00 23.23 15.06
CA ARG A 532 20.06 23.64 16.12
C ARG A 532 20.63 24.74 17.02
N LEU A 533 21.93 24.67 17.34
CA LEU A 533 22.63 25.71 18.10
C LEU A 533 22.74 27.02 17.32
N ALA A 534 22.99 26.96 16.01
CA ALA A 534 23.00 28.13 15.13
C ALA A 534 21.64 28.83 15.11
N ASN A 535 20.55 28.06 14.99
CA ASN A 535 19.19 28.59 15.05
C ASN A 535 18.88 29.23 16.42
N GLU A 536 19.33 28.62 17.51
CA GLU A 536 19.14 29.17 18.87
C GLU A 536 19.92 30.47 19.09
N ALA A 537 21.17 30.53 18.65
CA ALA A 537 22.01 31.72 18.71
C ALA A 537 21.39 32.87 17.90
N ALA A 538 20.95 32.61 16.67
CA ALA A 538 20.29 33.61 15.83
C ALA A 538 18.98 34.11 16.46
N ARG A 539 18.20 33.21 17.08
CA ARG A 539 16.97 33.57 17.81
C ARG A 539 17.24 34.49 19.01
N SER A 540 18.39 34.33 19.65
CA SER A 540 18.85 35.22 20.73
C SER A 540 19.50 36.53 20.25
N GLY A 541 19.61 36.75 18.94
CA GLY A 541 20.26 37.92 18.35
C GLY A 541 21.78 37.82 18.20
N ASP A 542 22.38 36.70 18.61
CA ASP A 542 23.82 36.44 18.52
C ASP A 542 24.16 35.83 17.15
N LEU A 543 24.17 36.69 16.12
CA LEU A 543 24.41 36.28 14.73
C LEU A 543 25.84 35.79 14.50
N ASP A 544 26.83 36.32 15.24
CA ASP A 544 28.22 35.88 15.11
C ASP A 544 28.37 34.44 15.59
N LYS A 545 27.76 34.09 16.73
CA LYS A 545 27.73 32.71 17.22
C LYS A 545 26.90 31.80 16.33
N ALA A 546 25.82 32.31 15.73
CA ALA A 546 25.05 31.56 14.75
C ALA A 546 25.89 31.22 13.51
N ALA A 547 26.68 32.19 13.00
CA ALA A 547 27.60 32.00 11.90
C ALA A 547 28.70 30.96 12.23
N GLN A 548 29.26 31.03 13.43
CA GLN A 548 30.26 30.06 13.91
C GLN A 548 29.70 28.64 13.95
N TRP A 549 28.52 28.45 14.55
CA TRP A 549 27.89 27.12 14.60
C TRP A 549 27.54 26.59 13.22
N PHE A 550 27.05 27.46 12.32
CA PHE A 550 26.76 27.08 10.94
C PHE A 550 28.03 26.67 10.20
N ALA A 551 29.11 27.47 10.29
CA ALA A 551 30.38 27.16 9.65
C ALA A 551 30.97 25.83 10.15
N ALA A 552 30.82 25.53 11.44
CA ALA A 552 31.28 24.26 12.03
C ALA A 552 30.59 23.01 11.47
N THR A 553 29.45 23.16 10.77
CA THR A 553 28.81 22.04 10.09
C THR A 553 29.59 21.57 8.87
N GLY A 554 30.32 22.46 8.20
CA GLY A 554 30.95 22.20 6.90
C GLY A 554 29.96 21.99 5.74
N LEU A 555 28.66 22.27 5.94
CA LEU A 555 27.63 22.08 4.93
C LEU A 555 27.41 23.35 4.11
N THR A 556 27.10 23.16 2.83
CA THR A 556 26.51 24.21 1.99
C THR A 556 25.05 24.46 2.40
N GLN A 557 24.50 25.58 1.94
CA GLN A 557 23.11 25.92 2.19
C GLN A 557 22.13 24.87 1.61
N GLU A 558 22.40 24.38 0.41
CA GLU A 558 21.58 23.37 -0.28
C GLU A 558 21.59 22.05 0.49
N GLN A 559 22.77 21.61 0.94
CA GLN A 559 22.91 20.39 1.76
C GLN A 559 22.20 20.55 3.11
N CYS A 560 22.27 21.73 3.73
CA CYS A 560 21.52 22.03 4.95
C CYS A 560 20.00 21.95 4.74
N ALA A 561 19.48 22.34 3.59
CA ALA A 561 18.04 22.28 3.32
C ALA A 561 17.52 20.83 3.22
N MET A 562 18.38 19.89 2.82
CA MET A 562 18.03 18.47 2.74
C MET A 562 18.21 17.73 4.08
N ILE A 563 19.28 18.07 4.81
CA ILE A 563 19.71 17.33 6.01
C ILE A 563 19.22 17.99 7.30
N GLY A 564 18.98 19.30 7.27
CA GLY A 564 18.70 20.10 8.45
C GLY A 564 17.43 19.69 9.20
N PRO A 565 17.40 19.93 10.53
CA PRO A 565 16.22 19.65 11.33
C PRO A 565 15.04 20.49 10.86
N ARG A 566 13.89 19.84 10.68
CA ARG A 566 12.64 20.53 10.39
C ARG A 566 12.31 21.55 11.51
N PRO A 567 12.19 22.86 11.20
CA PRO A 567 11.89 23.87 12.20
C PRO A 567 10.53 23.63 12.88
N ALA A 568 10.37 24.11 14.11
CA ALA A 568 9.09 23.97 14.80
C ALA A 568 8.03 24.94 14.24
N VAL A 569 6.76 24.54 14.22
CA VAL A 569 5.64 25.43 13.85
C VAL A 569 5.49 26.52 14.92
N THR A 570 5.38 27.77 14.48
CA THR A 570 5.13 28.93 15.35
C THR A 570 3.68 29.38 15.29
N ASN A 571 3.08 29.36 14.10
CA ASN A 571 1.69 29.70 13.87
C ASN A 571 1.07 28.72 12.88
N THR A 572 -0.07 28.16 13.24
CA THR A 572 -0.90 27.35 12.34
C THR A 572 -1.89 28.26 11.64
N ASN A 573 -1.95 28.22 10.30
CA ASN A 573 -2.99 28.89 9.53
C ASN A 573 -4.23 28.00 9.36
N SER A 574 -4.71 27.42 10.45
CA SER A 574 -5.87 26.53 10.47
C SER A 574 -7.08 27.28 11.00
N TRP A 575 -7.94 27.73 10.10
CA TRP A 575 -9.16 28.47 10.41
C TRP A 575 -10.37 27.69 9.88
N PRO A 576 -11.55 27.77 10.53
CA PRO A 576 -12.77 27.14 10.04
C PRO A 576 -13.15 27.55 8.61
N SER A 577 -12.78 28.78 8.20
CA SER A 577 -13.00 29.31 6.84
C SER A 577 -12.23 28.58 5.74
N HIS A 578 -11.19 27.81 6.08
CA HIS A 578 -10.49 26.97 5.10
C HIS A 578 -11.24 25.67 4.80
N PHE A 579 -12.27 25.30 5.58
CA PHE A 579 -13.11 24.17 5.23
C PHE A 579 -13.97 24.55 4.02
N PRO A 580 -13.94 23.80 2.90
CA PRO A 580 -14.77 24.12 1.74
C PRO A 580 -16.26 24.17 2.11
N ASN A 581 -16.94 25.28 1.78
CA ASN A 581 -18.35 25.49 2.15
C ASN A 581 -19.27 24.41 1.56
N GLU A 582 -19.01 23.99 0.32
CA GLU A 582 -19.73 22.91 -0.33
C GLU A 582 -19.48 21.58 0.40
N ALA A 583 -18.25 21.33 0.84
CA ALA A 583 -17.94 20.14 1.62
C ALA A 583 -18.67 20.12 2.98
N LEU A 584 -18.76 21.26 3.67
CA LEU A 584 -19.59 21.41 4.87
C LEU A 584 -21.06 21.16 4.56
N ARG A 585 -21.59 21.77 3.49
CA ARG A 585 -23.01 21.67 3.10
C ARG A 585 -23.43 20.22 2.84
N TYR A 586 -22.58 19.45 2.17
CA TYR A 586 -22.84 18.04 1.86
C TYR A 586 -22.36 17.06 2.94
N GLY A 587 -21.64 17.55 3.96
CA GLY A 587 -21.19 16.74 5.10
C GLY A 587 -19.97 15.87 4.82
N PHE A 588 -19.08 16.29 3.92
CA PHE A 588 -17.85 15.56 3.60
C PHE A 588 -16.77 15.78 4.65
N GLU A 589 -16.22 14.70 5.15
CA GLU A 589 -14.98 14.68 5.89
C GLU A 589 -13.86 14.07 5.04
N GLY A 590 -12.62 14.34 5.41
CA GLY A 590 -11.49 13.80 4.68
C GLY A 590 -10.15 14.25 5.22
N TRP A 591 -9.13 14.09 4.39
CA TRP A 591 -7.77 14.46 4.73
C TRP A 591 -6.95 14.72 3.47
N ALA A 592 -5.89 15.48 3.65
CA ALA A 592 -4.93 15.78 2.60
C ALA A 592 -3.51 15.78 3.16
N ARG A 593 -2.54 15.34 2.36
CA ARG A 593 -1.10 15.49 2.62
C ARG A 593 -0.57 16.60 1.74
N THR A 594 0.14 17.55 2.32
CA THR A 594 0.71 18.69 1.59
C THR A 594 2.21 18.72 1.76
N GLU A 595 2.93 18.82 0.64
CA GLU A 595 4.37 19.05 0.55
C GLU A 595 4.65 20.56 0.38
N PHE A 596 5.70 21.06 1.01
CA PHE A 596 6.14 22.44 0.93
C PHE A 596 7.62 22.58 1.36
N ASP A 597 8.24 23.66 0.91
CA ASP A 597 9.55 24.09 1.41
C ASP A 597 9.35 25.07 2.57
N ILE A 598 10.26 25.05 3.54
CA ILE A 598 10.32 26.02 4.63
C ILE A 598 11.50 26.93 4.35
N GLN A 599 11.24 28.22 4.16
CA GLN A 599 12.25 29.25 3.91
C GLN A 599 13.00 29.62 5.21
N ALA A 600 14.15 30.29 5.09
CA ALA A 600 14.96 30.72 6.24
C ALA A 600 14.17 31.62 7.22
N ASP A 601 13.28 32.45 6.70
CA ASP A 601 12.40 33.33 7.49
C ASP A 601 11.22 32.61 8.15
N GLY A 602 11.07 31.31 7.91
CA GLY A 602 9.99 30.47 8.44
C GLY A 602 8.71 30.48 7.59
N ASN A 603 8.70 31.18 6.45
CA ASN A 603 7.57 31.13 5.50
C ASN A 603 7.60 29.81 4.71
N THR A 604 6.43 29.35 4.29
CA THR A 604 6.33 28.21 3.37
C THR A 604 6.43 28.66 1.91
N ALA A 605 6.98 27.81 1.06
CA ALA A 605 7.03 28.01 -0.39
C ALA A 605 6.76 26.70 -1.12
N GLN A 606 6.51 26.76 -2.44
CA GLN A 606 6.30 25.58 -3.30
C GLN A 606 5.24 24.60 -2.76
N VAL A 607 4.20 25.14 -2.12
CA VAL A 607 3.15 24.37 -1.45
C VAL A 607 2.30 23.61 -2.47
N ARG A 608 2.21 22.29 -2.31
CA ARG A 608 1.44 21.39 -3.16
C ARG A 608 0.76 20.31 -2.34
N THR A 609 -0.51 20.01 -2.61
CA THR A 609 -1.17 18.85 -2.02
C THR A 609 -0.78 17.61 -2.80
N VAL A 610 -0.10 16.68 -2.13
CA VAL A 610 0.43 15.44 -2.73
C VAL A 610 -0.56 14.28 -2.68
N ILE A 611 -1.47 14.28 -1.71
CA ILE A 611 -2.54 13.27 -1.59
C ILE A 611 -3.80 13.97 -1.07
N ALA A 612 -4.98 13.64 -1.61
CA ALA A 612 -6.26 14.10 -1.08
C ALA A 612 -7.34 13.01 -1.11
N TYR A 613 -8.08 12.92 -0.01
CA TYR A 613 -9.29 12.11 0.14
C TYR A 613 -10.45 12.97 0.65
N PRO A 614 -11.63 12.95 -0.01
CA PRO A 614 -11.89 12.40 -1.34
C PRO A 614 -11.12 13.16 -2.45
N PRO A 615 -10.96 12.59 -3.65
CA PRO A 615 -10.22 13.23 -4.74
C PRO A 615 -10.75 14.63 -5.07
N PHE A 616 -9.84 15.61 -5.25
CA PHE A 616 -10.11 17.00 -5.63
C PHE A 616 -10.92 17.85 -4.64
N VAL A 617 -11.44 17.29 -3.54
CA VAL A 617 -12.33 18.02 -2.61
C VAL A 617 -11.54 18.97 -1.70
N PHE A 618 -10.43 18.49 -1.12
CA PHE A 618 -9.67 19.21 -0.11
C PHE A 618 -8.32 19.74 -0.59
N THR A 619 -8.00 19.55 -1.87
CA THR A 619 -6.70 19.85 -2.49
C THR A 619 -6.35 21.34 -2.37
N GLU A 620 -7.26 22.22 -2.78
CA GLU A 620 -7.03 23.66 -2.70
C GLU A 620 -7.04 24.18 -1.25
N ALA A 621 -7.99 23.71 -0.44
CA ALA A 621 -8.10 24.07 0.97
C ALA A 621 -6.82 23.74 1.75
N ALA A 622 -6.28 22.53 1.56
CA ALA A 622 -5.05 22.12 2.22
C ALA A 622 -3.85 22.97 1.75
N ARG A 623 -3.74 23.25 0.44
CA ARG A 623 -2.70 24.14 -0.10
C ARG A 623 -2.77 25.55 0.50
N GLU A 624 -3.95 26.15 0.59
CA GLU A 624 -4.15 27.48 1.19
C GLU A 624 -3.78 27.51 2.67
N MET A 625 -4.17 26.47 3.43
CA MET A 625 -3.78 26.33 4.83
C MET A 625 -2.27 26.37 4.98
N PHE A 626 -1.52 25.54 4.25
CA PHE A 626 -0.06 25.49 4.37
C PHE A 626 0.67 26.71 3.83
N THR A 627 0.08 27.46 2.89
CA THR A 627 0.65 28.73 2.40
C THR A 627 0.77 29.79 3.50
N GLY A 628 -0.12 29.77 4.50
CA GLY A 628 -0.07 30.70 5.63
C GLY A 628 0.63 30.15 6.88
N VAL A 629 1.07 28.89 6.90
CA VAL A 629 1.77 28.32 8.07
C VAL A 629 3.10 29.05 8.27
N ARG A 630 3.43 29.32 9.53
CA ARG A 630 4.71 29.90 9.92
C ARG A 630 5.51 28.93 10.78
N TYR A 631 6.78 28.83 10.45
CA TYR A 631 7.78 28.05 11.16
C TYR A 631 8.75 28.96 11.89
N GLN A 632 9.54 28.39 12.79
CA GLN A 632 10.67 29.10 13.38
C GLN A 632 11.67 29.44 12.29
N SER A 633 12.15 30.69 12.30
CA SER A 633 13.24 31.11 11.42
C SER A 633 14.48 30.26 11.69
N SER A 634 15.16 29.88 10.63
CA SER A 634 16.44 29.17 10.70
C SER A 634 17.55 30.08 10.24
N TYR A 635 18.70 30.01 10.91
CA TYR A 635 19.87 30.75 10.47
C TYR A 635 20.37 30.17 9.14
N ARG A 636 20.34 31.00 8.10
CA ARG A 636 20.85 30.68 6.77
C ARG A 636 21.57 31.91 6.23
N PRO A 637 22.90 31.85 6.01
CA PRO A 637 23.66 33.03 5.59
C PRO A 637 23.21 33.59 4.24
N GLU A 638 22.79 32.74 3.29
CA GLU A 638 22.37 33.16 1.94
C GLU A 638 20.83 33.14 1.76
N ARG A 639 20.07 32.99 2.86
CA ARG A 639 18.58 33.07 2.90
C ARG A 639 17.77 32.09 2.02
N GLY A 640 18.38 31.14 1.33
CA GLY A 640 17.69 29.98 0.75
C GLY A 640 16.94 29.08 1.78
N PRO A 641 16.36 27.96 1.34
CA PRO A 641 15.44 27.17 2.16
C PRO A 641 16.09 26.59 3.43
N ALA A 642 15.32 26.59 4.51
CA ALA A 642 15.66 25.93 5.77
C ALA A 642 15.48 24.41 5.68
N CYS A 643 14.36 23.97 5.08
CA CYS A 643 14.07 22.57 4.78
C CYS A 643 13.34 22.48 3.45
N SER A 644 13.73 21.53 2.61
CA SER A 644 13.08 21.26 1.33
C SER A 644 12.13 20.06 1.44
N ALA A 645 11.04 20.10 0.67
CA ALA A 645 10.08 19.01 0.50
C ALA A 645 9.55 18.43 1.82
N SER A 646 9.33 19.27 2.83
CA SER A 646 8.63 18.87 4.04
C SER A 646 7.18 18.51 3.70
N SER A 647 6.59 17.56 4.42
CA SER A 647 5.15 17.28 4.25
C SER A 647 4.43 17.08 5.57
N ASP A 648 3.16 17.46 5.59
CA ASP A 648 2.24 17.26 6.72
C ASP A 648 0.85 16.87 6.24
N PHE A 649 0.10 16.24 7.15
CA PHE A 649 -1.31 15.91 6.94
C PHE A 649 -2.22 16.95 7.60
N VAL A 650 -3.32 17.25 6.92
CA VAL A 650 -4.47 17.97 7.48
C VAL A 650 -5.68 17.07 7.44
N ARG A 651 -6.48 17.09 8.50
CA ARG A 651 -7.76 16.39 8.60
C ARG A 651 -8.89 17.40 8.61
N PHE A 652 -9.88 17.16 7.77
CA PHE A 652 -11.11 17.93 7.68
C PHE A 652 -12.23 17.12 8.32
N ILE A 653 -12.66 17.56 9.51
CA ILE A 653 -13.62 16.85 10.35
C ILE A 653 -14.78 17.79 10.69
N ILE A 654 -16.00 17.27 10.65
CA ILE A 654 -17.23 17.97 11.01
C ILE A 654 -17.69 17.42 12.37
N PRO A 655 -17.56 18.21 13.45
CA PRO A 655 -17.99 17.77 14.78
C PRO A 655 -19.48 17.38 14.78
N GLY A 656 -19.79 16.15 15.20
CA GLY A 656 -21.17 15.66 15.30
C GLY A 656 -21.84 15.39 13.95
N ASN A 657 -21.08 15.06 12.90
CA ASN A 657 -21.62 14.81 11.55
C ASN A 657 -22.76 13.78 11.56
N THR A 658 -23.99 14.21 11.25
CA THR A 658 -25.16 13.34 11.15
C THR A 658 -25.38 12.81 9.73
N ASN A 659 -24.70 13.37 8.73
CA ASN A 659 -24.81 12.98 7.33
C ASN A 659 -23.93 11.76 7.05
N THR A 660 -24.36 10.58 7.51
CA THR A 660 -23.53 9.37 7.47
C THR A 660 -24.22 8.22 6.73
N VAL A 661 -23.43 7.34 6.13
CA VAL A 661 -23.91 6.11 5.46
C VAL A 661 -23.69 4.91 6.38
N LYS A 662 -24.65 3.99 6.42
CA LYS A 662 -24.59 2.74 7.19
C LYS A 662 -24.59 1.55 6.24
N VAL A 663 -23.70 0.59 6.48
CA VAL A 663 -23.69 -0.67 5.73
C VAL A 663 -24.88 -1.51 6.16
N ILE A 664 -25.73 -1.87 5.20
CA ILE A 664 -26.82 -2.84 5.41
C ILE A 664 -26.23 -4.22 5.17
N LYS A 665 -25.99 -4.99 6.23
CA LYS A 665 -25.61 -6.40 6.08
C LYS A 665 -26.81 -7.17 5.49
N ALA A 666 -26.56 -8.00 4.48
CA ALA A 666 -27.58 -8.94 4.01
C ALA A 666 -28.05 -9.80 5.20
N LYS A 667 -29.36 -10.02 5.33
CA LYS A 667 -29.85 -11.03 6.28
C LYS A 667 -29.28 -12.37 5.81
N SER A 668 -28.46 -12.98 6.66
CA SER A 668 -27.94 -14.34 6.51
C SER A 668 -29.08 -15.33 6.39
#